data_AF-A0A5J5C2Q1-F1
#
_entry.id   AF-A0A5J5C2Q1-F1
#
_cell.length_a   1.000
_cell.length_b   1.000
_cell.length_c   1.000
_cell.angle_alpha   90.00
_cell.angle_beta   90.00
_cell.angle_gamma   90.00
#
_symmetry.space_group_name_H-M   'P 1'
#
loop_
_entity.id
_entity.type
_entity.pdbx_description
1 polymer ?
#
loop_
_entity_poly.entity_id
_entity_poly.type
_entity_poly.pdbx_seq_one_letter_code
_entity_poly.pdbx_strand_id
1 'polypeptide(L)'
;MTTISLDPRLSLSVSKNHHHHHGVVMEEIEGLIRVYKDGHVERPPIVPNVSVAVASELGVTAKDVVIDKFTNLWARFYVTNCNKKLPLLVYFHGGGFCVGSSSWSCYHDFLAKLASKAGCLIMSVNYRLAPENRLPAAYEDGFKAVMWVKQQAMISSNELKWWLNQCNISSMFLAGDSAGANIAHHVATQLGSLEPSTLKPLCLKGTILIQPFFGGEARTQSEKHAIQPSNSALSASASDTYWQLSLPVGANRDHPWCNPLAKSATKLGDLKLPPTMICISDMDILKDRNLEFCAAMSSAVRRTSDTAMEDKLKLVILYGSQTGNALDAAERLGREAERRGCPVTVLSVDEFDASSLPNEKTLVFVVSTTGQGDTPDSMKVFWRFLLQRNLGQHWLDGVHYAVFGLGDSGYQKYNLVAKKLDKRLADLGAVAIVERGLGDDQHPSGYEGALDPWMSSLWKMLYLKNPKFFPKGPDFVVPEMKLMDQPKIQITYHDVEKVHTQFSTTTDLKSNEMQIERARSMSPGKFSHDKNRPDCFLKMIRNDPLTRADSGKDVRHFEFEVLSSVIEYEVGDVLEVLPGQSPVAVDAFIQRCNLNPNSYITVHPRGTQNHIVNSNVPIQLKTFVELTMDVASASPRRYLFEVMSFFASAQHEKERLQYFASPEGRDDLYQYNQKERRTVLEVLEDFPSVQMPFEWLVQLVPTLKTRAFSISSSHSAHPNQVHLTVNVVSWTTPFKRKRTGLCSAWLAGLDPQQRVNIPVWFRKGSLPVPPPSLPLILIGPGTGCAPFRGFVEERALQSISDSTAPVLFFFGCRNEDNDFLYRDFWLSHSQNGGVLSEDKGGGFYVAFSRDQPQKVYVQHKMQEHSKRVWNLLSNGATVYVAGSSTKMPSDVFTSFEEIISKECEVPQEAAMRWLRTLEKAGALYCLVFKNSFMGKLDFLSELESWCFNHGLRTVFLIIESFSSEPKLEADVLSSPALFLLRSNSLR
;
A
#
# COMPACT_ATOMS: atom_id res chain seq x y z
N MET A 1 17.71 12.12 -8.77
CA MET A 1 18.71 12.93 -9.49
C MET A 1 19.55 13.63 -8.45
N THR A 2 20.87 13.53 -8.50
CA THR A 2 21.75 14.48 -7.82
C THR A 2 21.38 15.87 -8.33
N THR A 3 20.82 16.72 -7.46
CA THR A 3 20.78 18.16 -7.69
C THR A 3 22.20 18.57 -8.05
N ILE A 4 22.40 19.10 -9.26
CA ILE A 4 23.63 19.81 -9.61
C ILE A 4 23.62 21.09 -8.76
N SER A 5 24.02 20.95 -7.50
CA SER A 5 24.45 22.07 -6.70
C SER A 5 25.82 22.44 -7.24
N LEU A 6 25.90 23.55 -7.97
CA LEU A 6 27.16 24.22 -8.25
C LEU A 6 27.83 24.51 -6.88
N ASP A 7 28.87 23.76 -6.53
CA ASP A 7 29.68 24.05 -5.34
C ASP A 7 30.40 25.38 -5.59
N PRO A 8 30.15 26.43 -4.77
CA PRO A 8 30.82 27.72 -4.93
C PRO A 8 32.33 27.65 -4.67
N ARG A 9 32.88 26.50 -4.25
CA ARG A 9 34.29 26.32 -3.87
C ARG A 9 35.16 25.66 -4.94
N LEU A 10 34.62 25.31 -6.10
CA LEU A 10 35.43 24.89 -7.25
C LEU A 10 35.95 26.12 -8.01
N SER A 11 36.98 26.75 -7.46
CA SER A 11 37.83 27.68 -8.21
C SER A 11 38.62 26.89 -9.26
N LEU A 12 38.02 26.64 -10.42
CA LEU A 12 38.74 26.14 -11.58
C LEU A 12 39.61 27.28 -12.12
N SER A 13 40.93 27.09 -12.06
CA SER A 13 41.90 27.89 -12.78
C SER A 13 41.55 27.85 -14.26
N VAL A 14 40.91 28.91 -14.75
CA VAL A 14 40.70 29.14 -16.18
C VAL A 14 42.07 29.17 -16.85
N SER A 15 42.39 28.13 -17.61
CA SER A 15 43.44 28.21 -18.61
C SER A 15 43.01 29.30 -19.60
N LYS A 16 43.59 30.49 -19.45
CA LYS A 16 43.62 31.50 -20.51
C LYS A 16 44.32 30.85 -21.69
N ASN A 17 43.56 30.40 -22.69
CA ASN A 17 43.96 30.31 -24.10
C ASN A 17 42.79 29.79 -24.95
N HIS A 18 41.93 30.73 -25.37
CA HIS A 18 41.50 30.95 -26.76
C HIS A 18 40.27 31.88 -26.74
N HIS A 19 40.52 33.19 -26.88
CA HIS A 19 39.49 34.14 -27.26
C HIS A 19 39.07 33.85 -28.71
N HIS A 20 38.00 33.07 -28.89
CA HIS A 20 37.26 33.07 -30.14
C HIS A 20 36.06 34.01 -30.00
N HIS A 21 36.11 35.12 -30.72
CA HIS A 21 35.02 36.09 -30.84
C HIS A 21 33.88 35.49 -31.68
N HIS A 22 33.03 34.67 -31.07
CA HIS A 22 31.83 34.10 -31.73
C HIS A 22 30.66 35.11 -31.88
N GLY A 23 30.89 36.40 -31.61
CA GLY A 23 29.88 37.45 -31.82
C GLY A 23 28.79 37.48 -30.74
N VAL A 24 27.58 37.90 -31.12
CA VAL A 24 26.43 38.12 -30.22
C VAL A 24 25.74 36.79 -29.88
N VAL A 25 25.55 36.52 -28.58
CA VAL A 25 24.76 35.39 -28.09
C VAL A 25 23.28 35.67 -28.38
N MET A 26 22.63 34.76 -29.11
CA MET A 26 21.21 34.85 -29.48
C MET A 26 20.31 34.20 -28.45
N GLU A 27 20.72 33.05 -27.91
CA GLU A 27 19.98 32.28 -26.91
C GLU A 27 20.97 31.69 -25.90
N GLU A 28 20.60 31.69 -24.63
CA GLU A 28 21.41 31.12 -23.54
C GLU A 28 20.52 30.47 -22.49
N ILE A 29 20.97 29.31 -22.01
CA ILE A 29 20.54 28.76 -20.72
C ILE A 29 21.79 28.77 -19.86
N GLU A 30 21.78 29.61 -18.83
CA GLU A 30 22.97 29.94 -18.05
C GLU A 30 23.71 28.69 -17.56
N GLY A 31 25.00 28.62 -17.90
CA GLY A 31 25.88 27.51 -17.58
C GLY A 31 25.72 26.26 -18.46
N LEU A 32 24.61 26.10 -19.19
CA LEU A 32 24.26 24.85 -19.91
C LEU A 32 24.49 24.92 -21.41
N ILE A 33 24.06 25.99 -22.08
CA ILE A 33 24.21 26.15 -23.53
C ILE A 33 24.21 27.62 -23.91
N ARG A 34 25.07 28.00 -24.87
CA ARG A 34 25.05 29.30 -25.55
C ARG A 34 25.00 29.09 -27.05
N VAL A 35 24.08 29.81 -27.70
CA VAL A 35 23.91 29.77 -29.16
C VAL A 35 24.25 31.14 -29.72
N TYR A 36 25.24 31.19 -30.59
CA TYR A 36 25.74 32.41 -31.19
C TYR A 36 25.05 32.69 -32.52
N LYS A 37 25.03 33.97 -32.93
CA LYS A 37 24.38 34.42 -34.17
C LYS A 37 24.94 33.77 -35.44
N ASP A 38 26.20 33.35 -35.43
CA ASP A 38 26.86 32.66 -36.53
C ASP A 38 26.50 31.15 -36.63
N GLY A 39 25.66 30.66 -35.72
CA GLY A 39 25.25 29.25 -35.63
C GLY A 39 26.17 28.40 -34.77
N HIS A 40 27.23 28.96 -34.19
CA HIS A 40 28.07 28.25 -33.22
C HIS A 40 27.29 27.94 -31.94
N VAL A 41 27.50 26.75 -31.37
CA VAL A 41 26.87 26.30 -30.13
C VAL A 41 27.95 25.89 -29.15
N GLU A 42 27.97 26.53 -27.99
CA GLU A 42 28.87 26.21 -26.89
C GLU A 42 28.08 25.49 -25.79
N ARG A 43 28.61 24.35 -25.32
CA ARG A 43 28.05 23.58 -24.19
C ARG A 43 29.12 23.44 -23.10
N PRO A 44 29.04 24.20 -22.00
CA PRO A 44 29.99 24.08 -20.91
C PRO A 44 29.95 22.67 -20.28
N PRO A 45 31.12 22.08 -19.91
CA PRO A 45 31.19 20.75 -19.35
C PRO A 45 30.79 20.75 -17.86
N ILE A 46 29.49 20.82 -17.57
CA ILE A 46 28.96 20.83 -16.20
C ILE A 46 29.03 19.44 -15.55
N VAL A 47 28.76 18.39 -16.34
CA VAL A 47 28.78 17.01 -15.88
C VAL A 47 29.92 16.28 -16.58
N PRO A 48 30.83 15.62 -15.84
CA PRO A 48 31.97 14.96 -16.45
C PRO A 48 31.53 13.72 -17.23
N ASN A 49 32.08 13.55 -18.43
CA ASN A 49 31.99 12.29 -19.16
C ASN A 49 32.97 11.28 -18.53
N VAL A 50 32.49 10.06 -18.27
CA VAL A 50 33.29 8.99 -17.67
C VAL A 50 33.53 7.84 -18.65
N SER A 51 34.62 7.11 -18.42
CA SER A 51 34.91 5.87 -19.14
C SER A 51 33.84 4.80 -18.85
N VAL A 52 33.93 3.66 -19.53
CA VAL A 52 33.02 2.52 -19.32
C VAL A 52 33.31 1.73 -18.03
N ALA A 53 34.25 2.16 -17.19
CA ALA A 53 34.63 1.44 -15.98
C ALA A 53 33.51 1.49 -14.94
N VAL A 54 33.04 0.31 -14.50
CA VAL A 54 31.99 0.15 -13.49
C VAL A 54 32.60 -0.54 -12.26
N ALA A 55 32.11 -0.19 -11.06
CA ALA A 55 32.52 -0.85 -9.81
C ALA A 55 32.26 -2.36 -9.86
N SER A 56 33.28 -3.17 -9.55
CA SER A 56 33.23 -4.63 -9.67
C SER A 56 32.12 -5.27 -8.84
N GLU A 57 31.81 -4.69 -7.69
CA GLU A 57 30.73 -5.07 -6.77
C GLU A 57 29.33 -5.07 -7.40
N LEU A 58 29.09 -4.28 -8.46
CA LEU A 58 27.79 -4.24 -9.12
C LEU A 58 27.55 -5.45 -10.02
N GLY A 59 28.60 -6.20 -10.38
CA GLY A 59 28.49 -7.34 -11.30
C GLY A 59 28.04 -6.95 -12.71
N VAL A 60 28.29 -5.70 -13.13
CA VAL A 60 27.86 -5.14 -14.42
C VAL A 60 29.08 -4.82 -15.27
N THR A 61 29.04 -5.23 -16.54
CA THR A 61 30.01 -4.84 -17.56
C THR A 61 29.42 -3.74 -18.43
N ALA A 62 30.13 -2.62 -18.62
CA ALA A 62 29.72 -1.58 -19.54
C ALA A 62 30.64 -1.46 -20.77
N LYS A 63 30.06 -1.16 -21.93
CA LYS A 63 30.79 -0.91 -23.19
C LYS A 63 30.04 0.06 -24.10
N ASP A 64 30.79 0.89 -24.83
CA ASP A 64 30.23 1.77 -25.85
C ASP A 64 30.18 1.07 -27.20
N VAL A 65 29.07 1.24 -27.91
CA VAL A 65 28.81 0.63 -29.21
C VAL A 65 28.30 1.69 -30.18
N VAL A 66 28.97 1.82 -31.32
CA VAL A 66 28.56 2.71 -32.41
C VAL A 66 27.40 2.06 -33.17
N ILE A 67 26.28 2.78 -33.25
CA ILE A 67 25.05 2.37 -33.94
C ILE A 67 25.07 2.85 -35.38
N ASP A 68 25.43 4.12 -35.58
CA ASP A 68 25.60 4.73 -36.91
C ASP A 68 26.75 5.73 -36.91
N LYS A 69 27.73 5.50 -37.78
CA LYS A 69 28.90 6.36 -37.94
C LYS A 69 28.54 7.69 -38.62
N PHE A 70 27.53 7.73 -39.47
CA PHE A 70 27.19 8.94 -40.24
C PHE A 70 26.55 10.02 -39.37
N THR A 71 25.65 9.61 -38.48
CA THR A 71 25.03 10.53 -37.50
C THR A 71 25.78 10.60 -36.18
N ASN A 72 26.89 9.86 -36.05
CA ASN A 72 27.61 9.65 -34.80
C ASN A 72 26.71 9.15 -33.66
N LEU A 73 25.71 8.32 -34.00
CA LEU A 73 24.80 7.70 -33.04
C LEU A 73 25.50 6.50 -32.40
N TRP A 74 25.53 6.47 -31.08
CA TRP A 74 26.13 5.38 -30.29
C TRP A 74 25.31 5.14 -29.02
N ALA A 75 25.54 4.01 -28.36
CA ALA A 75 24.95 3.71 -27.06
C ALA A 75 25.95 3.05 -26.12
N ARG A 76 25.80 3.32 -24.83
CA ARG A 76 26.49 2.61 -23.75
C ARG A 76 25.63 1.45 -23.28
N PHE A 77 26.16 0.24 -23.37
CA PHE A 77 25.52 -0.97 -22.86
C PHE A 77 25.95 -1.22 -21.42
N TYR A 78 25.02 -1.66 -20.57
CA TYR A 78 25.24 -2.17 -19.23
C TYR A 78 24.69 -3.59 -19.17
N VAL A 79 25.56 -4.57 -18.99
CA VAL A 79 25.21 -5.99 -19.02
C VAL A 79 25.55 -6.61 -17.68
N THR A 80 24.53 -7.04 -16.96
CA THR A 80 24.68 -7.77 -15.70
C THR A 80 25.15 -9.19 -15.96
N ASN A 81 26.21 -9.61 -15.25
CA ASN A 81 26.76 -10.95 -15.37
C ASN A 81 25.81 -11.95 -14.69
N CYS A 82 25.07 -12.74 -15.47
CA CYS A 82 24.20 -13.78 -14.93
C CYS A 82 24.03 -14.95 -15.91
N ASN A 83 23.47 -16.07 -15.43
CA ASN A 83 23.28 -17.30 -16.23
C ASN A 83 21.93 -17.33 -16.98
N LYS A 84 21.17 -16.23 -16.99
CA LYS A 84 19.83 -16.15 -17.59
C LYS A 84 19.77 -15.01 -18.60
N LYS A 85 18.93 -15.14 -19.63
CA LYS A 85 18.66 -14.03 -20.57
C LYS A 85 17.81 -12.96 -19.88
N LEU A 86 18.29 -11.71 -19.92
CA LEU A 86 17.69 -10.55 -19.24
C LEU A 86 16.83 -9.72 -20.19
N PRO A 87 15.77 -9.05 -19.70
CA PRO A 87 15.04 -8.08 -20.50
C PRO A 87 15.94 -6.90 -20.90
N LEU A 88 15.69 -6.33 -22.09
CA LEU A 88 16.37 -5.15 -22.61
C LEU A 88 15.62 -3.88 -22.24
N LEU A 89 16.30 -2.91 -21.63
CA LEU A 89 15.82 -1.55 -21.42
C LEU A 89 16.60 -0.59 -22.32
N VAL A 90 15.94 0.03 -23.28
CA VAL A 90 16.53 1.11 -24.08
C VAL A 90 16.24 2.43 -23.36
N TYR A 91 17.30 3.10 -22.90
CA TYR A 91 17.23 4.31 -22.07
C TYR A 91 17.67 5.55 -22.86
N PHE A 92 16.92 6.64 -22.73
CA PHE A 92 17.25 7.95 -23.29
C PHE A 92 17.49 8.95 -22.17
N HIS A 93 18.62 9.66 -22.22
CA HIS A 93 18.97 10.65 -21.19
C HIS A 93 18.19 11.97 -21.37
N GLY A 94 17.99 12.69 -20.26
CA GLY A 94 17.45 14.05 -20.23
C GLY A 94 18.43 15.13 -20.70
N GLY A 95 18.06 16.40 -20.49
CA GLY A 95 18.85 17.58 -20.91
C GLY A 95 18.15 18.51 -21.91
N GLY A 96 16.81 18.48 -21.94
CA GLY A 96 16.01 19.39 -22.79
C GLY A 96 16.30 19.27 -24.28
N PHE A 97 16.75 18.09 -24.74
CA PHE A 97 17.29 17.79 -26.09
C PHE A 97 18.55 18.56 -26.49
N CYS A 98 18.98 19.53 -25.68
CA CYS A 98 20.04 20.45 -26.04
C CYS A 98 21.38 20.12 -25.37
N VAL A 99 21.36 19.40 -24.24
CA VAL A 99 22.54 18.94 -23.51
C VAL A 99 22.35 17.48 -23.08
N GLY A 100 23.38 16.87 -22.50
CA GLY A 100 23.33 15.48 -22.04
C GLY A 100 24.25 14.56 -22.82
N SER A 101 24.60 13.44 -22.21
CA SER A 101 25.34 12.35 -22.84
C SER A 101 25.11 11.06 -22.08
N SER A 102 25.10 9.93 -22.79
CA SER A 102 25.08 8.60 -22.15
C SER A 102 26.32 8.31 -21.30
N SER A 103 27.41 9.08 -21.49
CA SER A 103 28.64 8.95 -20.69
C SER A 103 28.75 9.94 -19.53
N TRP A 104 27.75 10.78 -19.28
CA TRP A 104 27.73 11.61 -18.07
C TRP A 104 27.76 10.75 -16.81
N SER A 105 28.60 11.12 -15.84
CA SER A 105 28.82 10.37 -14.59
C SER A 105 27.51 10.03 -13.88
N CYS A 106 26.57 10.98 -13.80
CA CYS A 106 25.28 10.77 -13.15
C CYS A 106 24.43 9.68 -13.83
N TYR A 107 24.39 9.63 -15.16
CA TYR A 107 23.69 8.56 -15.89
C TYR A 107 24.49 7.26 -15.83
N HIS A 108 25.82 7.34 -15.85
CA HIS A 108 26.64 6.16 -15.78
C HIS A 108 26.46 5.39 -14.47
N ASP A 109 26.54 6.08 -13.34
CA ASP A 109 26.36 5.49 -12.01
C ASP A 109 24.92 5.02 -11.80
N PHE A 110 23.94 5.81 -12.26
CA PHE A 110 22.53 5.47 -12.15
C PHE A 110 22.19 4.20 -12.92
N LEU A 111 22.57 4.11 -14.20
CA LEU A 111 22.21 3.00 -15.06
C LEU A 111 22.98 1.73 -14.72
N ALA A 112 24.24 1.82 -14.27
CA ALA A 112 24.97 0.67 -13.75
C ALA A 112 24.27 0.06 -12.52
N LYS A 113 23.87 0.89 -11.56
CA LYS A 113 23.11 0.45 -10.38
C LYS A 113 21.74 -0.10 -10.74
N LEU A 114 21.05 0.53 -11.70
CA LEU A 114 19.75 0.08 -12.17
C LEU A 114 19.83 -1.30 -12.84
N ALA A 115 20.79 -1.50 -13.74
CA ALA A 115 21.00 -2.79 -14.43
C ALA A 115 21.23 -3.93 -13.42
N SER A 116 22.04 -3.67 -12.39
CA SER A 116 22.32 -4.63 -11.31
C SER A 116 21.06 -4.94 -10.48
N LYS A 117 20.39 -3.91 -9.96
CA LYS A 117 19.23 -4.08 -9.04
C LYS A 117 17.97 -4.61 -9.72
N ALA A 118 17.69 -4.14 -10.94
CA ALA A 118 16.51 -4.56 -11.68
C ALA A 118 16.72 -5.88 -12.44
N GLY A 119 17.95 -6.39 -12.51
CA GLY A 119 18.27 -7.60 -13.26
C GLY A 119 17.95 -7.45 -14.75
N CYS A 120 18.34 -6.33 -15.35
CA CYS A 120 18.09 -6.04 -16.76
C CYS A 120 19.36 -5.62 -17.49
N LEU A 121 19.32 -5.74 -18.81
CA LEU A 121 20.35 -5.23 -19.70
C LEU A 121 19.92 -3.84 -20.18
N ILE A 122 20.79 -2.83 -20.06
CA ILE A 122 20.44 -1.46 -20.43
C ILE A 122 21.26 -1.01 -21.64
N MET A 123 20.59 -0.45 -22.64
CA MET A 123 21.18 0.26 -23.78
C MET A 123 20.89 1.75 -23.64
N SER A 124 21.87 2.54 -23.20
CA SER A 124 21.75 3.99 -23.01
C SER A 124 22.13 4.75 -24.28
N VAL A 125 21.16 5.30 -24.99
CA VAL A 125 21.33 5.89 -26.32
C VAL A 125 21.80 7.34 -26.23
N ASN A 126 22.91 7.64 -26.91
CA ASN A 126 23.47 8.99 -27.02
C ASN A 126 23.02 9.62 -28.34
N TYR A 127 21.85 10.26 -28.33
CA TYR A 127 21.20 10.84 -29.50
C TYR A 127 21.78 12.23 -29.87
N ARG A 128 21.52 12.70 -31.09
CA ARG A 128 21.95 14.03 -31.55
C ARG A 128 21.19 15.15 -30.83
N LEU A 129 21.93 16.19 -30.44
CA LEU A 129 21.39 17.32 -29.68
C LEU A 129 20.94 18.48 -30.58
N ALA A 130 19.93 19.20 -30.11
CA ALA A 130 19.51 20.50 -30.61
C ALA A 130 20.42 21.63 -30.09
N PRO A 131 20.49 22.79 -30.77
CA PRO A 131 19.74 23.19 -31.97
C PRO A 131 20.34 22.72 -33.31
N GLU A 132 21.54 22.14 -33.33
CA GLU A 132 22.19 21.65 -34.55
C GLU A 132 21.35 20.56 -35.22
N ASN A 133 20.68 19.74 -34.40
CA ASN A 133 19.77 18.68 -34.82
C ASN A 133 18.43 18.83 -34.09
N ARG A 134 17.62 19.80 -34.52
CA ARG A 134 16.23 19.98 -34.02
C ARG A 134 15.40 18.71 -34.20
N LEU A 135 14.33 18.60 -33.42
CA LEU A 135 13.32 17.55 -33.58
C LEU A 135 12.80 17.53 -35.03
N PRO A 136 12.64 16.35 -35.65
CA PRO A 136 12.52 15.03 -35.01
C PRO A 136 13.84 14.24 -34.88
N ALA A 137 15.02 14.84 -35.07
CA ALA A 137 16.29 14.10 -35.13
C ALA A 137 16.53 13.15 -33.94
N ALA A 138 16.21 13.57 -32.71
CA ALA A 138 16.32 12.72 -31.52
C ALA A 138 15.34 11.54 -31.53
N TYR A 139 14.13 11.72 -32.08
CA TYR A 139 13.16 10.63 -32.24
C TYR A 139 13.59 9.64 -33.31
N GLU A 140 14.12 10.14 -34.42
CA GLU A 140 14.70 9.31 -35.48
C GLU A 140 15.87 8.49 -34.96
N ASP A 141 16.77 9.09 -34.17
CA ASP A 141 17.90 8.41 -33.57
C ASP A 141 17.44 7.31 -32.58
N GLY A 142 16.42 7.60 -31.76
CA GLY A 142 15.84 6.60 -30.85
C GLY A 142 15.17 5.44 -31.58
N PHE A 143 14.40 5.72 -32.64
CA PHE A 143 13.81 4.69 -33.49
C PHE A 143 14.89 3.86 -34.21
N LYS A 144 15.92 4.53 -34.75
CA LYS A 144 17.06 3.89 -35.40
C LYS A 144 17.84 2.99 -34.46
N ALA A 145 18.02 3.39 -33.20
CA ALA A 145 18.65 2.56 -32.17
C ALA A 145 17.87 1.26 -31.92
N VAL A 146 16.54 1.33 -31.80
CA VAL A 146 15.67 0.13 -31.66
C VAL A 146 15.75 -0.76 -32.90
N MET A 147 15.69 -0.19 -34.10
CA MET A 147 15.79 -0.94 -35.35
C MET A 147 17.18 -1.55 -35.55
N TRP A 148 18.23 -0.90 -35.05
CA TRP A 148 19.57 -1.47 -35.03
C TRP A 148 19.64 -2.71 -34.12
N VAL A 149 19.01 -2.70 -32.93
CA VAL A 149 18.90 -3.89 -32.06
C VAL A 149 18.22 -5.03 -32.82
N LYS A 150 17.13 -4.75 -33.56
CA LYS A 150 16.46 -5.74 -34.41
C LYS A 150 17.42 -6.33 -35.45
N GLN A 151 18.19 -5.49 -36.14
CA GLN A 151 19.17 -5.95 -37.13
C GLN A 151 20.25 -6.83 -36.49
N GLN A 152 20.78 -6.44 -35.33
CA GLN A 152 21.76 -7.24 -34.60
C GLN A 152 21.20 -8.58 -34.13
N ALA A 153 19.92 -8.64 -33.76
CA ALA A 153 19.23 -9.88 -33.42
C ALA A 153 19.11 -10.87 -34.60
N MET A 154 19.20 -10.38 -35.83
CA MET A 154 19.02 -11.15 -37.07
C MET A 154 20.34 -11.55 -37.73
N ILE A 155 21.44 -10.87 -37.42
CA ILE A 155 22.76 -11.12 -38.03
C ILE A 155 23.52 -12.17 -37.22
N SER A 156 24.05 -13.20 -37.89
CA SER A 156 24.75 -14.34 -37.27
C SER A 156 26.18 -14.05 -36.76
N SER A 157 26.67 -12.81 -36.86
CA SER A 157 28.09 -12.45 -36.63
C SER A 157 28.50 -12.53 -35.16
N ASN A 158 29.78 -12.82 -34.90
CA ASN A 158 30.28 -13.14 -33.56
C ASN A 158 30.69 -11.92 -32.70
N GLU A 159 31.01 -10.76 -33.28
CA GLU A 159 31.64 -9.65 -32.53
C GLU A 159 30.71 -8.97 -31.50
N LEU A 160 29.40 -8.92 -31.75
CA LEU A 160 28.41 -8.27 -30.88
C LEU A 160 27.59 -9.25 -30.03
N LYS A 161 27.94 -10.55 -30.02
CA LYS A 161 27.21 -11.57 -29.26
C LYS A 161 27.35 -11.47 -27.74
N TRP A 162 28.32 -10.72 -27.22
CA TRP A 162 28.60 -10.69 -25.78
C TRP A 162 27.38 -10.21 -24.95
N TRP A 163 26.63 -9.22 -25.45
CA TRP A 163 25.43 -8.71 -24.79
C TRP A 163 24.17 -9.42 -25.30
N LEU A 164 24.10 -9.75 -26.61
CA LEU A 164 22.95 -10.48 -27.20
C LEU A 164 22.75 -11.87 -26.58
N ASN A 165 23.82 -12.59 -26.26
CA ASN A 165 23.73 -13.90 -25.61
C ASN A 165 23.06 -13.82 -24.23
N GLN A 166 23.18 -12.67 -23.57
CA GLN A 166 22.59 -12.38 -22.26
C GLN A 166 21.23 -11.66 -22.39
N CYS A 167 20.74 -11.42 -23.60
CA CYS A 167 19.54 -10.62 -23.85
C CYS A 167 18.34 -11.48 -24.26
N ASN A 168 17.19 -11.23 -23.64
CA ASN A 168 15.90 -11.68 -24.10
C ASN A 168 15.27 -10.61 -25.00
N ILE A 169 15.52 -10.74 -26.30
CA ILE A 169 15.12 -9.78 -27.33
C ILE A 169 13.59 -9.65 -27.46
N SER A 170 12.83 -10.67 -27.04
CA SER A 170 11.36 -10.63 -27.01
C SER A 170 10.79 -9.99 -25.73
N SER A 171 11.64 -9.39 -24.89
CA SER A 171 11.25 -8.63 -23.70
C SER A 171 12.02 -7.30 -23.66
N MET A 172 11.48 -6.30 -24.37
CA MET A 172 12.08 -4.98 -24.49
C MET A 172 11.22 -3.90 -23.84
N PHE A 173 11.85 -2.94 -23.19
CA PHE A 173 11.24 -1.76 -22.57
C PHE A 173 11.91 -0.50 -23.09
N LEU A 174 11.15 0.59 -23.20
CA LEU A 174 11.68 1.93 -23.46
C LEU A 174 11.63 2.75 -22.18
N ALA A 175 12.66 3.55 -21.92
CA ALA A 175 12.68 4.43 -20.77
C ALA A 175 13.46 5.71 -21.03
N GLY A 176 13.21 6.72 -20.20
CA GLY A 176 14.06 7.90 -20.12
C GLY A 176 13.60 8.85 -19.04
N ASP A 177 14.34 9.94 -18.86
CA ASP A 177 14.00 11.04 -17.98
C ASP A 177 13.92 12.37 -18.72
N SER A 178 13.02 13.26 -18.31
CA SER A 178 12.87 14.59 -18.91
C SER A 178 12.70 14.50 -20.45
N ALA A 179 13.58 15.14 -21.22
CA ALA A 179 13.58 15.04 -22.69
C ALA A 179 13.73 13.59 -23.18
N GLY A 180 14.48 12.75 -22.47
CA GLY A 180 14.63 11.33 -22.77
C GLY A 180 13.33 10.55 -22.61
N ALA A 181 12.52 10.88 -21.59
CA ALA A 181 11.18 10.31 -21.46
C ALA A 181 10.26 10.76 -22.61
N ASN A 182 10.36 12.01 -23.05
CA ASN A 182 9.64 12.48 -24.23
C ASN A 182 10.05 11.68 -25.50
N ILE A 183 11.34 11.41 -25.69
CA ILE A 183 11.84 10.54 -26.78
C ILE A 183 11.25 9.13 -26.64
N ALA A 184 11.30 8.54 -25.44
CA ALA A 184 10.78 7.20 -25.20
C ALA A 184 9.29 7.08 -25.58
N HIS A 185 8.47 8.08 -25.23
CA HIS A 185 7.06 8.16 -25.61
C HIS A 185 6.85 8.23 -27.13
N HIS A 186 7.60 9.10 -27.83
CA HIS A 186 7.45 9.25 -29.29
C HIS A 186 7.95 8.02 -30.05
N VAL A 187 9.05 7.41 -29.61
CA VAL A 187 9.53 6.15 -30.18
C VAL A 187 8.52 5.02 -29.92
N ALA A 188 7.94 4.92 -28.72
CA ALA A 188 6.88 3.95 -28.43
C ALA A 188 5.67 4.15 -29.35
N THR A 189 5.26 5.40 -29.57
CA THR A 189 4.16 5.76 -30.46
C THR A 189 4.44 5.35 -31.90
N GLN A 190 5.65 5.64 -32.39
CA GLN A 190 6.08 5.27 -33.74
C GLN A 190 6.14 3.74 -33.90
N LEU A 191 6.66 3.01 -32.92
CA LEU A 191 6.69 1.54 -32.95
C LEU A 191 5.27 0.96 -32.92
N GLY A 192 4.35 1.55 -32.14
CA GLY A 192 2.95 1.16 -32.08
C GLY A 192 2.18 1.37 -33.39
N SER A 193 2.65 2.29 -34.24
CA SER A 193 2.08 2.52 -35.57
C SER A 193 2.52 1.50 -36.63
N LEU A 194 3.54 0.68 -36.35
CA LEU A 194 4.01 -0.36 -37.25
C LEU A 194 3.17 -1.64 -37.14
N GLU A 195 3.11 -2.40 -38.23
CA GLU A 195 2.59 -3.77 -38.20
C GLU A 195 3.45 -4.66 -37.29
N PRO A 196 2.86 -5.48 -36.39
CA PRO A 196 3.61 -6.29 -35.42
C PRO A 196 4.66 -7.23 -36.02
N SER A 197 4.45 -7.70 -37.26
CA SER A 197 5.43 -8.48 -38.01
C SER A 197 6.73 -7.72 -38.30
N THR A 198 6.65 -6.40 -38.45
CA THR A 198 7.79 -5.51 -38.72
C THR A 198 8.71 -5.40 -37.52
N LEU A 199 8.22 -5.59 -36.30
CA LEU A 199 9.03 -5.46 -35.08
C LEU A 199 9.70 -6.78 -34.66
N LYS A 200 9.18 -7.94 -35.08
CA LYS A 200 9.75 -9.25 -34.73
C LYS A 200 11.24 -9.34 -35.09
N PRO A 201 12.09 -9.86 -34.17
CA PRO A 201 11.74 -10.66 -33.00
C PRO A 201 11.54 -9.81 -31.72
N LEU A 202 11.65 -8.47 -31.84
CA LEU A 202 11.44 -7.56 -30.73
C LEU A 202 9.97 -7.53 -30.32
N CYS A 203 9.72 -7.44 -29.02
CA CYS A 203 8.40 -7.21 -28.47
C CYS A 203 8.53 -6.14 -27.38
N LEU A 204 7.90 -4.99 -27.62
CA LEU A 204 7.83 -3.89 -26.67
C LEU A 204 6.81 -4.22 -25.57
N LYS A 205 7.29 -4.43 -24.35
CA LYS A 205 6.50 -4.85 -23.18
C LYS A 205 6.01 -3.69 -22.33
N GLY A 206 6.71 -2.56 -22.36
CA GLY A 206 6.32 -1.39 -21.58
C GLY A 206 7.20 -0.18 -21.85
N THR A 207 6.71 0.99 -21.41
CA THR A 207 7.43 2.26 -21.47
C THR A 207 7.49 2.89 -20.07
N ILE A 208 8.63 3.49 -19.70
CA ILE A 208 8.86 4.12 -18.40
C ILE A 208 9.24 5.59 -18.62
N LEU A 209 8.37 6.50 -18.24
CA LEU A 209 8.52 7.93 -18.43
C LEU A 209 8.83 8.61 -17.10
N ILE A 210 10.07 9.03 -16.88
CA ILE A 210 10.46 9.73 -15.66
C ILE A 210 10.36 11.23 -15.91
N GLN A 211 9.40 11.90 -15.28
CA GLN A 211 9.15 13.34 -15.40
C GLN A 211 9.18 13.80 -16.87
N PRO A 212 8.31 13.26 -17.75
CA PRO A 212 8.44 13.53 -19.17
C PRO A 212 8.39 15.03 -19.47
N PHE A 213 9.35 15.47 -20.29
CA PHE A 213 9.45 16.87 -20.69
C PHE A 213 8.37 17.14 -21.75
N PHE A 214 7.20 17.56 -21.27
CA PHE A 214 6.09 18.08 -22.07
C PHE A 214 5.91 19.57 -21.78
N GLY A 215 5.37 20.30 -22.75
CA GLY A 215 5.11 21.73 -22.63
C GLY A 215 3.77 22.12 -23.23
N GLY A 216 3.60 23.42 -23.46
CA GLY A 216 2.41 24.01 -24.06
C GLY A 216 2.45 25.52 -23.95
N GLU A 217 1.75 26.23 -24.83
CA GLU A 217 1.73 27.70 -24.76
C GLU A 217 1.03 28.21 -23.50
N ALA A 218 -0.13 27.63 -23.20
CA ALA A 218 -0.91 27.97 -22.01
C ALA A 218 -0.32 27.32 -20.75
N ARG A 219 0.32 28.10 -19.87
CA ARG A 219 0.98 27.63 -18.63
C ARG A 219 0.03 26.98 -17.63
N THR A 220 0.47 25.87 -17.02
CA THR A 220 -0.21 25.24 -15.86
C THR A 220 -0.01 26.03 -14.56
N GLN A 221 -0.60 25.57 -13.46
CA GLN A 221 -0.44 26.20 -12.15
C GLN A 221 0.97 26.00 -11.60
N SER A 222 1.53 24.81 -11.74
CA SER A 222 2.91 24.48 -11.36
C SER A 222 3.92 25.34 -12.11
N GLU A 223 3.75 25.53 -13.42
CA GLU A 223 4.63 26.37 -14.23
C GLU A 223 4.62 27.86 -13.81
N LYS A 224 3.49 28.34 -13.26
CA LYS A 224 3.31 29.74 -12.83
C LYS A 224 3.80 30.02 -11.42
N HIS A 225 3.60 29.08 -10.50
CA HIS A 225 3.67 29.35 -9.06
C HIS A 225 4.69 28.49 -8.31
N ALA A 226 5.31 27.48 -8.94
CA ALA A 226 6.35 26.70 -8.28
C ALA A 226 7.56 27.60 -7.95
N ILE A 227 8.07 27.47 -6.72
CA ILE A 227 9.28 28.16 -6.28
C ILE A 227 10.45 27.57 -7.07
N GLN A 228 11.09 28.41 -7.89
CA GLN A 228 12.24 28.03 -8.70
C GLN A 228 13.52 28.51 -8.02
N PRO A 229 14.39 27.60 -7.54
CA PRO A 229 15.73 27.97 -7.09
C PRO A 229 16.45 28.75 -8.19
N SER A 230 17.22 29.78 -7.81
CA SER A 230 17.97 30.60 -8.78
C SER A 230 18.97 29.80 -9.63
N ASN A 231 19.35 28.61 -9.18
CA ASN A 231 20.24 27.67 -9.87
C ASN A 231 19.51 26.45 -10.46
N SER A 232 18.17 26.48 -10.60
CA SER A 232 17.43 25.38 -11.21
C SER A 232 17.80 25.21 -12.67
N ALA A 233 18.22 24.00 -13.06
CA ALA A 233 18.47 23.64 -14.46
C ALA A 233 17.19 23.62 -15.32
N LEU A 234 16.01 23.72 -14.69
CA LEU A 234 14.71 23.79 -15.35
C LEU A 234 13.85 24.87 -14.69
N SER A 235 14.09 26.13 -15.07
CA SER A 235 13.17 27.25 -14.84
C SER A 235 12.13 27.35 -15.96
N ALA A 236 11.09 28.15 -15.78
CA ALA A 236 10.10 28.40 -16.84
C ALA A 236 10.75 29.02 -18.09
N SER A 237 11.72 29.93 -17.91
CA SER A 237 12.48 30.54 -19.01
C SER A 237 13.40 29.52 -19.67
N ALA A 238 14.13 28.71 -18.90
CA ALA A 238 14.98 27.65 -19.44
C ALA A 238 14.14 26.64 -20.23
N SER A 239 12.95 26.27 -19.74
CA SER A 239 12.03 25.38 -20.44
C SER A 239 11.61 25.96 -21.80
N ASP A 240 11.36 27.26 -21.89
CA ASP A 240 11.01 27.92 -23.15
C ASP A 240 12.18 27.91 -24.12
N THR A 241 13.36 28.29 -23.65
CA THR A 241 14.58 28.27 -24.47
C THR A 241 14.89 26.85 -24.96
N TYR A 242 14.78 25.83 -24.10
CA TYR A 242 14.93 24.42 -24.52
C TYR A 242 13.98 24.06 -25.65
N TRP A 243 12.68 24.38 -25.52
CA TRP A 243 11.71 24.09 -26.57
C TRP A 243 11.93 24.90 -27.85
N GLN A 244 12.28 26.18 -27.71
CA GLN A 244 12.60 27.06 -28.84
C GLN A 244 13.84 26.57 -29.61
N LEU A 245 14.85 26.04 -28.92
CA LEU A 245 16.04 25.47 -29.54
C LEU A 245 15.77 24.09 -30.16
N SER A 246 14.82 23.33 -29.61
CA SER A 246 14.55 21.93 -29.99
C SER A 246 13.52 21.76 -31.09
N LEU A 247 12.46 22.57 -31.12
CA LEU A 247 11.39 22.46 -32.12
C LEU A 247 11.82 22.94 -33.50
N PRO A 248 11.11 22.57 -34.58
CA PRO A 248 11.32 23.17 -35.90
C PRO A 248 11.26 24.70 -35.86
N VAL A 249 12.05 25.37 -36.69
CA VAL A 249 12.05 26.83 -36.78
C VAL A 249 10.65 27.32 -37.12
N GLY A 250 10.13 28.25 -36.31
CA GLY A 250 8.78 28.80 -36.46
C GLY A 250 7.66 28.01 -35.76
N ALA A 251 7.95 26.84 -35.16
CA ALA A 251 7.00 26.12 -34.33
C ALA A 251 6.91 26.73 -32.92
N ASN A 252 5.74 26.59 -32.31
CA ASN A 252 5.48 27.00 -30.93
C ASN A 252 5.30 25.76 -30.03
N ARG A 253 5.10 25.96 -28.73
CA ARG A 253 5.05 24.87 -27.74
C ARG A 253 3.75 24.06 -27.75
N ASP A 254 2.76 24.45 -28.57
CA ASP A 254 1.60 23.60 -28.85
C ASP A 254 1.86 22.62 -30.02
N HIS A 255 3.08 22.58 -30.55
CA HIS A 255 3.49 21.53 -31.48
C HIS A 255 3.31 20.14 -30.82
N PRO A 256 2.79 19.11 -31.52
CA PRO A 256 2.50 17.79 -30.94
C PRO A 256 3.67 17.11 -30.21
N TRP A 257 4.90 17.39 -30.64
CA TRP A 257 6.13 16.89 -30.01
C TRP A 257 6.42 17.49 -28.63
N CYS A 258 5.97 18.73 -28.42
CA CYS A 258 6.06 19.43 -27.15
C CYS A 258 4.82 19.15 -26.28
N ASN A 259 3.64 19.26 -26.89
CA ASN A 259 2.35 19.13 -26.22
C ASN A 259 1.55 17.96 -26.83
N PRO A 260 1.63 16.74 -26.26
CA PRO A 260 0.89 15.58 -26.74
C PRO A 260 -0.63 15.69 -26.55
N LEU A 261 -1.09 16.74 -25.84
CA LEU A 261 -2.51 17.05 -25.61
C LEU A 261 -3.00 18.23 -26.48
N ALA A 262 -2.15 18.80 -27.33
CA ALA A 262 -2.54 19.86 -28.24
C ALA A 262 -3.63 19.41 -29.21
N LYS A 263 -4.43 20.36 -29.71
CA LYS A 263 -5.52 20.06 -30.66
C LYS A 263 -5.02 19.40 -31.95
N SER A 264 -3.80 19.70 -32.37
CA SER A 264 -3.14 19.14 -33.55
C SER A 264 -2.47 17.79 -33.29
N ALA A 265 -2.39 17.34 -32.04
CA ALA A 265 -1.80 16.05 -31.70
C ALA A 265 -2.79 14.90 -31.94
N THR A 266 -2.27 13.73 -32.30
CA THR A 266 -3.07 12.50 -32.35
C THR A 266 -3.65 12.22 -30.98
N LYS A 267 -4.94 11.88 -30.91
CA LYS A 267 -5.58 11.58 -29.62
C LYS A 267 -4.91 10.34 -29.02
N LEU A 268 -4.61 10.40 -27.73
CA LEU A 268 -3.91 9.31 -27.03
C LEU A 268 -4.65 7.96 -27.12
N GLY A 269 -5.99 7.96 -27.21
CA GLY A 269 -6.78 6.73 -27.40
C GLY A 269 -6.63 6.06 -28.75
N ASP A 270 -6.12 6.77 -29.75
CA ASP A 270 -5.86 6.21 -31.09
C ASP A 270 -4.43 5.63 -31.18
N LEU A 271 -3.60 5.83 -30.14
CA LEU A 271 -2.22 5.35 -30.10
C LEU A 271 -2.14 3.94 -29.54
N LYS A 272 -1.45 3.04 -30.26
CA LYS A 272 -1.13 1.68 -29.79
C LYS A 272 0.12 1.70 -28.92
N LEU A 273 0.01 2.27 -27.73
CA LEU A 273 1.10 2.28 -26.75
C LEU A 273 1.11 0.99 -25.92
N PRO A 274 2.27 0.52 -25.42
CA PRO A 274 2.35 -0.55 -24.44
C PRO A 274 2.01 -0.03 -23.02
N PRO A 275 1.88 -0.92 -22.01
CA PRO A 275 1.79 -0.49 -20.61
C PRO A 275 2.85 0.56 -20.27
N THR A 276 2.40 1.70 -19.74
CA THR A 276 3.25 2.88 -19.56
C THR A 276 3.25 3.28 -18.08
N MET A 277 4.43 3.30 -17.47
CA MET A 277 4.66 3.83 -16.13
C MET A 277 5.13 5.28 -16.24
N ILE A 278 4.49 6.19 -15.50
CA ILE A 278 4.84 7.61 -15.47
C ILE A 278 5.21 8.00 -14.04
N CYS A 279 6.43 8.48 -13.85
CA CYS A 279 6.94 8.92 -12.56
C CYS A 279 6.92 10.45 -12.50
N ILE A 280 6.19 11.03 -11.55
CA ILE A 280 5.99 12.49 -11.46
C ILE A 280 6.63 13.00 -10.17
N SER A 281 7.46 14.05 -10.25
CA SER A 281 8.00 14.72 -9.06
C SER A 281 7.06 15.81 -8.56
N ASP A 282 6.91 15.89 -7.24
CA ASP A 282 6.09 16.90 -6.58
C ASP A 282 6.66 18.33 -6.70
N MET A 283 7.99 18.44 -6.84
CA MET A 283 8.73 19.71 -6.94
C MET A 283 9.06 20.12 -8.39
N ASP A 284 8.62 19.35 -9.38
CA ASP A 284 8.87 19.65 -10.79
C ASP A 284 7.91 20.74 -11.29
N ILE A 285 8.42 21.76 -12.00
CA ILE A 285 7.58 22.82 -12.58
C ILE A 285 6.59 22.27 -13.62
N LEU A 286 6.88 21.11 -14.21
CA LEU A 286 6.05 20.42 -15.19
C LEU A 286 5.14 19.35 -14.56
N LYS A 287 5.04 19.30 -13.23
CA LYS A 287 4.18 18.35 -12.51
C LYS A 287 2.77 18.29 -13.07
N ASP A 288 2.11 19.44 -13.24
CA ASP A 288 0.73 19.49 -13.70
C ASP A 288 0.59 18.97 -15.15
N ARG A 289 1.58 19.24 -16.02
CA ARG A 289 1.61 18.68 -17.38
C ARG A 289 1.62 17.17 -17.37
N ASN A 290 2.45 16.61 -16.51
CA ASN A 290 2.58 15.17 -16.36
C ASN A 290 1.28 14.56 -15.78
N LEU A 291 0.62 15.24 -14.86
CA LEU A 291 -0.68 14.81 -14.31
C LEU A 291 -1.80 14.89 -15.36
N GLU A 292 -1.86 15.98 -16.15
CA GLU A 292 -2.79 16.14 -17.26
C GLU A 292 -2.61 15.03 -18.30
N PHE A 293 -1.36 14.72 -18.65
CA PHE A 293 -1.03 13.64 -19.57
C PHE A 293 -1.43 12.27 -19.01
N CYS A 294 -1.15 11.99 -17.73
CA CYS A 294 -1.61 10.77 -17.06
C CYS A 294 -3.15 10.64 -17.10
N ALA A 295 -3.88 11.70 -16.74
CA ALA A 295 -5.33 11.69 -16.75
C ALA A 295 -5.90 11.44 -18.15
N ALA A 296 -5.28 12.02 -19.18
CA ALA A 296 -5.66 11.80 -20.57
C ALA A 296 -5.38 10.36 -21.03
N MET A 297 -4.22 9.79 -20.67
CA MET A 297 -3.88 8.38 -20.93
C MET A 297 -4.86 7.42 -20.23
N SER A 298 -5.18 7.65 -18.95
CA SER A 298 -6.14 6.83 -18.21
C SER A 298 -7.55 6.93 -18.80
N SER A 299 -7.97 8.11 -19.24
CA SER A 299 -9.26 8.31 -19.92
C SER A 299 -9.33 7.62 -21.28
N ALA A 300 -8.21 7.60 -22.01
CA ALA A 300 -8.08 6.89 -23.28
C ALA A 300 -8.19 5.37 -23.13
N VAL A 301 -7.53 4.79 -22.10
CA VAL A 301 -7.64 3.36 -21.77
C VAL A 301 -9.07 2.97 -21.39
N ARG A 302 -9.78 3.83 -20.65
CA ARG A 302 -11.21 3.62 -20.34
C ARG A 302 -12.05 3.60 -21.62
N ARG A 303 -11.85 4.54 -22.55
CA ARG A 303 -12.59 4.58 -23.83
C ARG A 303 -12.35 3.37 -24.74
N THR A 304 -11.13 2.84 -24.79
CA THR A 304 -10.85 1.63 -25.59
C THR A 304 -11.40 0.38 -24.92
N SER A 305 -11.48 0.32 -23.59
CA SER A 305 -12.24 -0.72 -22.88
C SER A 305 -13.76 -0.60 -23.07
N ASP A 306 -14.29 0.61 -23.26
CA ASP A 306 -15.71 0.89 -23.49
C ASP A 306 -16.17 0.53 -24.92
N THR A 307 -15.25 0.41 -25.89
CA THR A 307 -15.60 0.00 -27.27
C THR A 307 -15.82 -1.50 -27.48
N ALA A 308 -15.61 -2.34 -26.46
CA ALA A 308 -15.81 -3.80 -26.55
C ALA A 308 -16.95 -4.35 -25.68
N MET A 309 -17.63 -3.54 -24.86
CA MET A 309 -18.86 -3.95 -24.18
C MET A 309 -19.79 -2.76 -24.02
N GLU A 310 -21.08 -2.95 -24.35
CA GLU A 310 -22.15 -1.98 -24.05
C GLU A 310 -21.97 -1.35 -22.68
N ASP A 311 -22.02 -0.02 -22.67
CA ASP A 311 -21.89 0.92 -21.54
C ASP A 311 -22.87 0.58 -20.39
N LYS A 312 -22.54 -0.45 -19.61
CA LYS A 312 -23.25 -0.81 -18.39
C LYS A 312 -22.72 0.09 -17.26
N LEU A 313 -23.57 1.00 -16.80
CA LEU A 313 -23.30 1.78 -15.59
C LEU A 313 -22.93 0.87 -14.42
N LYS A 314 -21.83 1.20 -13.76
CA LYS A 314 -21.26 0.45 -12.65
C LYS A 314 -21.42 1.22 -11.36
N LEU A 315 -21.96 0.58 -10.32
CA LEU A 315 -22.11 1.17 -8.98
C LEU A 315 -20.84 0.92 -8.14
N VAL A 316 -20.33 1.94 -7.47
CA VAL A 316 -19.18 1.82 -6.56
C VAL A 316 -19.64 1.91 -5.11
N ILE A 317 -19.30 0.89 -4.31
CA ILE A 317 -19.60 0.80 -2.89
C ILE A 317 -18.28 0.78 -2.12
N LEU A 318 -18.06 1.79 -1.28
CA LEU A 318 -16.89 1.94 -0.44
C LEU A 318 -17.25 1.64 1.01
N TYR A 319 -16.45 0.83 1.71
CA TYR A 319 -16.71 0.51 3.12
C TYR A 319 -15.55 0.87 4.04
N GLY A 320 -15.88 1.32 5.25
CA GLY A 320 -14.95 1.53 6.36
C GLY A 320 -15.34 0.65 7.55
N SER A 321 -14.56 -0.38 7.83
CA SER A 321 -14.91 -1.43 8.79
C SER A 321 -13.79 -1.72 9.78
N GLN A 322 -14.12 -1.80 11.07
CA GLN A 322 -13.17 -2.23 12.11
C GLN A 322 -13.26 -3.73 12.39
N THR A 323 -14.48 -4.26 12.47
CA THR A 323 -14.76 -5.65 12.91
C THR A 323 -15.44 -6.48 11.83
N GLY A 324 -15.59 -5.96 10.61
CA GLY A 324 -16.21 -6.66 9.48
C GLY A 324 -17.70 -6.36 9.27
N ASN A 325 -18.43 -5.80 10.25
CA ASN A 325 -19.88 -5.57 10.08
C ASN A 325 -20.22 -4.62 8.92
N ALA A 326 -19.43 -3.55 8.72
CA ALA A 326 -19.63 -2.64 7.59
C ALA A 326 -19.25 -3.28 6.24
N LEU A 327 -18.31 -4.23 6.25
CA LEU A 327 -17.96 -5.04 5.09
C LEU A 327 -19.14 -5.98 4.75
N ASP A 328 -19.69 -6.70 5.73
CA ASP A 328 -20.84 -7.59 5.55
C ASP A 328 -22.03 -6.84 4.93
N ALA A 329 -22.32 -5.63 5.44
CA ALA A 329 -23.38 -4.77 4.90
C ALA A 329 -23.07 -4.29 3.46
N ALA A 330 -21.81 -3.93 3.16
CA ALA A 330 -21.39 -3.50 1.83
C ALA A 330 -21.43 -4.65 0.80
N GLU A 331 -21.01 -5.85 1.19
CA GLU A 331 -21.11 -7.04 0.35
C GLU A 331 -22.57 -7.45 0.11
N ARG A 332 -23.43 -7.32 1.13
CA ARG A 332 -24.88 -7.53 0.96
C ARG A 332 -25.47 -6.55 -0.05
N LEU A 333 -25.14 -5.26 0.05
CA LEU A 333 -25.54 -4.25 -0.94
C LEU A 333 -25.03 -4.60 -2.34
N GLY A 334 -23.78 -5.06 -2.46
CA GLY A 334 -23.19 -5.50 -3.72
C GLY A 334 -23.98 -6.65 -4.34
N ARG A 335 -24.28 -7.71 -3.57
CA ARG A 335 -25.07 -8.85 -4.05
C ARG A 335 -26.48 -8.43 -4.47
N GLU A 336 -27.13 -7.57 -3.69
CA GLU A 336 -28.48 -7.08 -4.02
C GLU A 336 -28.49 -6.21 -5.29
N ALA A 337 -27.42 -5.44 -5.55
CA ALA A 337 -27.25 -4.71 -6.80
C ALA A 337 -27.03 -5.67 -7.99
N GLU A 338 -26.15 -6.67 -7.84
CA GLU A 338 -25.90 -7.72 -8.85
C GLU A 338 -27.19 -8.49 -9.17
N ARG A 339 -27.99 -8.85 -8.16
CA ARG A 339 -29.29 -9.51 -8.29
C ARG A 339 -30.31 -8.70 -9.10
N ARG A 340 -30.17 -7.36 -9.10
CA ARG A 340 -31.01 -6.43 -9.90
C ARG A 340 -30.41 -6.12 -11.27
N GLY A 341 -29.32 -6.79 -11.65
CA GLY A 341 -28.65 -6.61 -12.93
C GLY A 341 -27.74 -5.39 -13.01
N CYS A 342 -27.40 -4.79 -11.85
CA CYS A 342 -26.46 -3.67 -11.75
C CYS A 342 -25.04 -4.19 -11.49
N PRO A 343 -24.07 -4.01 -12.41
CA PRO A 343 -22.66 -4.26 -12.11
C PRO A 343 -22.19 -3.40 -10.93
N VAL A 344 -21.43 -4.00 -10.02
CA VAL A 344 -20.99 -3.33 -8.79
C VAL A 344 -19.51 -3.57 -8.53
N THR A 345 -18.89 -2.65 -7.80
CA THR A 345 -17.58 -2.86 -7.20
C THR A 345 -17.63 -2.46 -5.74
N VAL A 346 -17.20 -3.37 -4.88
CA VAL A 346 -17.16 -3.19 -3.42
C VAL A 346 -15.69 -3.12 -3.01
N LEU A 347 -15.26 -1.99 -2.46
CA LEU A 347 -13.86 -1.73 -2.07
C LEU A 347 -13.79 -1.20 -0.65
N SER A 348 -12.68 -1.48 0.02
CA SER A 348 -12.37 -0.79 1.28
C SER A 348 -11.94 0.65 0.99
N VAL A 349 -12.25 1.59 1.88
CA VAL A 349 -11.92 3.00 1.67
C VAL A 349 -10.41 3.32 1.65
N ASP A 350 -9.56 2.46 2.22
CA ASP A 350 -8.10 2.55 2.14
C ASP A 350 -7.52 2.09 0.79
N GLU A 351 -8.31 1.34 0.00
CA GLU A 351 -7.94 0.91 -1.36
C GLU A 351 -8.43 1.88 -2.43
N PHE A 352 -9.31 2.79 -2.06
CA PHE A 352 -9.84 3.79 -2.94
C PHE A 352 -9.00 5.06 -2.86
N ASP A 353 -8.44 5.48 -3.99
CA ASP A 353 -7.78 6.77 -4.09
C ASP A 353 -8.80 7.91 -3.91
N ALA A 354 -8.77 8.53 -2.73
CA ALA A 354 -9.66 9.62 -2.39
C ALA A 354 -9.59 10.80 -3.38
N SER A 355 -8.46 11.01 -4.06
CA SER A 355 -8.32 12.08 -5.06
C SER A 355 -9.14 11.82 -6.33
N SER A 356 -9.53 10.58 -6.55
CA SER A 356 -10.36 10.15 -7.68
C SER A 356 -11.88 10.30 -7.44
N LEU A 357 -12.33 10.75 -6.25
CA LEU A 357 -13.76 10.96 -5.97
C LEU A 357 -14.50 11.82 -7.01
N PRO A 358 -13.94 12.93 -7.55
CA PRO A 358 -14.62 13.74 -8.56
C PRO A 358 -14.87 13.00 -9.89
N ASN A 359 -14.15 11.90 -10.14
CA ASN A 359 -14.28 11.11 -11.36
C ASN A 359 -15.48 10.15 -11.29
N GLU A 360 -16.04 9.92 -10.10
CA GLU A 360 -17.11 8.97 -9.85
C GLU A 360 -18.47 9.68 -9.87
N LYS A 361 -19.39 9.22 -10.73
CA LYS A 361 -20.72 9.85 -10.83
C LYS A 361 -21.65 9.46 -9.68
N THR A 362 -21.50 8.25 -9.13
CA THR A 362 -22.42 7.68 -8.14
C THR A 362 -21.69 6.73 -7.20
N LEU A 363 -21.70 7.04 -5.90
CA LEU A 363 -20.99 6.31 -4.85
C LEU A 363 -21.92 5.93 -3.70
N VAL A 364 -21.65 4.81 -3.05
CA VAL A 364 -22.29 4.40 -1.79
C VAL A 364 -21.22 4.16 -0.73
N PHE A 365 -21.36 4.79 0.43
CA PHE A 365 -20.46 4.60 1.56
C PHE A 365 -21.13 3.78 2.66
N VAL A 366 -20.42 2.78 3.19
CA VAL A 366 -20.87 1.96 4.32
C VAL A 366 -19.81 2.01 5.42
N VAL A 367 -20.04 2.81 6.46
CA VAL A 367 -18.98 3.13 7.44
C VAL A 367 -19.41 2.84 8.87
N SER A 368 -18.54 2.17 9.62
CA SER A 368 -18.74 1.94 11.05
C SER A 368 -18.20 3.11 11.89
N THR A 369 -18.80 3.35 13.05
CA THR A 369 -18.24 4.23 14.09
C THR A 369 -17.53 3.38 15.14
N THR A 370 -16.31 3.77 15.53
CA THR A 370 -15.51 3.04 16.51
C THR A 370 -15.26 3.86 17.76
N GLY A 371 -14.75 3.21 18.81
CA GLY A 371 -14.23 3.88 20.00
C GLY A 371 -15.22 4.89 20.60
N GLN A 372 -14.76 6.12 20.78
CA GLN A 372 -15.56 7.24 21.25
C GLN A 372 -15.88 8.16 20.07
N GLY A 373 -16.48 7.60 19.01
CA GLY A 373 -16.89 8.34 17.81
C GLY A 373 -15.81 8.51 16.74
N ASP A 374 -14.84 7.61 16.72
CA ASP A 374 -13.67 7.64 15.84
C ASP A 374 -13.90 6.82 14.58
N THR A 375 -13.23 7.19 13.48
CA THR A 375 -13.27 6.41 12.23
C THR A 375 -12.61 5.04 12.42
N PRO A 376 -13.05 4.00 11.68
CA PRO A 376 -12.31 2.74 11.60
C PRO A 376 -10.91 2.98 11.07
N ASP A 377 -9.98 2.08 11.42
CA ASP A 377 -8.57 2.22 10.99
C ASP A 377 -8.45 2.32 9.47
N SER A 378 -9.19 1.47 8.73
CA SER A 378 -9.27 1.49 7.26
C SER A 378 -9.68 2.84 6.68
N MET A 379 -10.38 3.70 7.43
CA MET A 379 -10.88 4.99 6.95
C MET A 379 -9.98 6.17 7.31
N LYS A 380 -8.99 6.02 8.20
CA LYS A 380 -8.22 7.16 8.75
C LYS A 380 -7.54 8.00 7.68
N VAL A 381 -6.86 7.37 6.72
CA VAL A 381 -6.15 8.06 5.63
C VAL A 381 -7.14 8.81 4.74
N PHE A 382 -8.19 8.12 4.31
CA PHE A 382 -9.28 8.69 3.51
C PHE A 382 -9.95 9.89 4.21
N TRP A 383 -10.22 9.75 5.51
CA TRP A 383 -10.84 10.81 6.32
C TRP A 383 -9.92 12.03 6.45
N ARG A 384 -8.62 11.81 6.70
CA ARG A 384 -7.63 12.90 6.75
C ARG A 384 -7.53 13.65 5.42
N PHE A 385 -7.58 12.92 4.30
CA PHE A 385 -7.60 13.53 2.97
C PHE A 385 -8.82 14.43 2.78
N LEU A 386 -10.03 13.94 3.10
CA LEU A 386 -11.25 14.74 2.98
C LEU A 386 -11.23 16.00 3.86
N LEU A 387 -10.48 16.02 4.95
CA LEU A 387 -10.38 17.19 5.85
C LEU A 387 -9.35 18.24 5.42
N GLN A 388 -8.66 18.06 4.28
CA GLN A 388 -7.69 19.05 3.80
C GLN A 388 -8.37 20.39 3.44
N ARG A 389 -7.71 21.49 3.79
CA ARG A 389 -8.25 22.86 3.62
C ARG A 389 -8.27 23.37 2.18
N ASN A 390 -7.47 22.76 1.29
CA ASN A 390 -7.39 23.10 -0.12
C ASN A 390 -8.54 22.50 -0.95
N LEU A 391 -9.35 21.60 -0.38
CA LEU A 391 -10.55 21.07 -1.04
C LEU A 391 -11.69 22.11 -0.95
N GLY A 392 -12.00 22.73 -2.09
CA GLY A 392 -13.06 23.73 -2.21
C GLY A 392 -14.47 23.15 -2.17
N GLN A 393 -15.47 24.03 -2.01
CA GLN A 393 -16.90 23.67 -1.91
C GLN A 393 -17.49 23.06 -3.20
N HIS A 394 -16.81 23.20 -4.33
CA HIS A 394 -17.23 22.68 -5.64
C HIS A 394 -16.45 21.44 -6.07
N TRP A 395 -15.63 20.88 -5.18
CA TRP A 395 -14.69 19.82 -5.54
C TRP A 395 -15.39 18.52 -5.98
N LEU A 396 -16.60 18.26 -5.47
CA LEU A 396 -17.42 17.10 -5.80
C LEU A 396 -18.68 17.48 -6.59
N ASP A 397 -18.67 18.59 -7.32
CA ASP A 397 -19.80 19.00 -8.16
C ASP A 397 -20.14 17.88 -9.19
N GLY A 398 -21.40 17.47 -9.21
CA GLY A 398 -21.90 16.39 -10.08
C GLY A 398 -21.77 14.97 -9.50
N VAL A 399 -21.08 14.81 -8.38
CA VAL A 399 -20.99 13.52 -7.67
C VAL A 399 -22.27 13.29 -6.87
N HIS A 400 -22.91 12.14 -7.10
CA HIS A 400 -24.03 11.68 -6.29
C HIS A 400 -23.57 10.64 -5.29
N TYR A 401 -24.03 10.72 -4.04
CA TYR A 401 -23.59 9.80 -3.00
C TYR A 401 -24.71 9.31 -2.08
N ALA A 402 -24.50 8.18 -1.42
CA ALA A 402 -25.33 7.72 -0.31
C ALA A 402 -24.44 7.24 0.84
N VAL A 403 -24.86 7.42 2.10
CA VAL A 403 -24.10 6.97 3.27
C VAL A 403 -24.98 6.10 4.16
N PHE A 404 -24.50 4.91 4.49
CA PHE A 404 -25.04 4.06 5.53
C PHE A 404 -24.04 3.94 6.68
N GLY A 405 -24.45 4.33 7.87
CA GLY A 405 -23.66 4.25 9.09
C GLY A 405 -23.99 3.01 9.91
N LEU A 406 -22.96 2.36 10.47
CA LEU A 406 -23.13 1.36 11.52
C LEU A 406 -22.68 1.97 12.86
N GLY A 407 -23.59 2.03 13.82
CA GLY A 407 -23.35 2.55 15.16
C GLY A 407 -24.16 1.81 16.21
N ASP A 408 -24.02 2.24 17.46
CA ASP A 408 -24.70 1.68 18.63
C ASP A 408 -25.22 2.85 19.47
N SER A 409 -26.54 2.94 19.65
CA SER A 409 -27.19 4.05 20.37
C SER A 409 -26.93 4.05 21.88
N GLY A 410 -26.37 2.97 22.42
CA GLY A 410 -25.83 2.91 23.77
C GLY A 410 -24.55 3.74 23.95
N TYR A 411 -23.92 4.18 22.85
CA TYR A 411 -22.78 5.10 22.88
C TYR A 411 -23.22 6.55 22.64
N GLN A 412 -22.67 7.49 23.44
CA GLN A 412 -22.97 8.93 23.33
C GLN A 412 -22.75 9.49 21.91
N LYS A 413 -21.74 8.99 21.20
CA LYS A 413 -21.38 9.42 19.84
C LYS A 413 -21.94 8.47 18.77
N TYR A 414 -23.23 8.14 18.90
CA TYR A 414 -23.96 7.28 17.97
C TYR A 414 -23.83 7.73 16.50
N ASN A 415 -23.30 6.84 15.65
CA ASN A 415 -23.08 7.03 14.21
C ASN A 415 -22.29 8.30 13.83
N LEU A 416 -21.40 8.79 14.71
CA LEU A 416 -20.71 10.06 14.49
C LEU A 416 -19.91 10.09 13.18
N VAL A 417 -19.30 8.98 12.78
CA VAL A 417 -18.48 8.91 11.56
C VAL A 417 -19.34 9.09 10.31
N ALA A 418 -20.44 8.36 10.20
CA ALA A 418 -21.38 8.48 9.08
C ALA A 418 -21.98 9.88 8.99
N LYS A 419 -22.34 10.48 10.14
CA LYS A 419 -22.86 11.86 10.21
C LYS A 419 -21.83 12.87 9.72
N LYS A 420 -20.57 12.75 10.15
CA LYS A 420 -19.47 13.62 9.72
C LYS A 420 -19.13 13.44 8.23
N LEU A 421 -19.11 12.19 7.74
CA LEU A 421 -18.83 11.89 6.34
C LEU A 421 -19.89 12.49 5.42
N ASP A 422 -21.17 12.22 5.70
CA ASP A 422 -22.28 12.79 4.93
C ASP A 422 -22.21 14.32 4.88
N LYS A 423 -22.02 14.97 6.04
CA LYS A 423 -21.86 16.42 6.10
C LYS A 423 -20.68 16.91 5.26
N ARG A 424 -19.52 16.24 5.36
CA ARG A 424 -18.31 16.66 4.66
C ARG A 424 -18.44 16.51 3.14
N LEU A 425 -19.08 15.45 2.66
CA LEU A 425 -19.34 15.26 1.23
C LEU A 425 -20.26 16.36 0.69
N ALA A 426 -21.32 16.69 1.42
CA ALA A 426 -22.21 17.81 1.08
C ALA A 426 -21.48 19.17 1.10
N ASP A 427 -20.65 19.43 2.11
CA ASP A 427 -19.84 20.66 2.22
C ASP A 427 -18.82 20.79 1.05
N LEU A 428 -18.53 19.70 0.32
CA LEU A 428 -17.64 19.65 -0.83
C LEU A 428 -18.37 19.66 -2.19
N GLY A 429 -19.70 19.78 -2.21
CA GLY A 429 -20.50 19.94 -3.45
C GLY A 429 -21.22 18.66 -3.92
N ALA A 430 -21.03 17.53 -3.25
CA ALA A 430 -21.70 16.28 -3.60
C ALA A 430 -23.19 16.29 -3.22
N VAL A 431 -24.02 15.57 -3.96
CA VAL A 431 -25.47 15.52 -3.76
C VAL A 431 -25.91 14.16 -3.22
N ALA A 432 -26.58 14.15 -2.07
CA ALA A 432 -27.12 12.93 -1.49
C ALA A 432 -28.26 12.34 -2.36
N ILE A 433 -28.21 11.03 -2.62
CA ILE A 433 -29.22 10.27 -3.38
C ILE A 433 -30.42 9.95 -2.49
N VAL A 434 -30.14 9.65 -1.23
CA VAL A 434 -31.08 9.23 -0.19
C VAL A 434 -30.54 9.76 1.15
N GLU A 435 -31.43 10.02 2.11
CA GLU A 435 -31.03 10.39 3.46
C GLU A 435 -30.08 9.34 4.08
N ARG A 436 -29.08 9.80 4.85
CA ARG A 436 -28.12 8.90 5.50
C ARG A 436 -28.84 7.83 6.34
N GLY A 437 -28.48 6.58 6.14
CA GLY A 437 -28.95 5.47 6.97
C GLY A 437 -28.17 5.43 8.28
N LEU A 438 -28.86 5.22 9.39
CA LEU A 438 -28.26 5.11 10.72
C LEU A 438 -28.60 3.73 11.31
N GLY A 439 -27.75 2.75 11.03
CA GLY A 439 -27.83 1.43 11.65
C GLY A 439 -27.55 1.49 13.14
N ASP A 440 -28.39 0.83 13.93
CA ASP A 440 -28.24 0.75 15.39
C ASP A 440 -28.07 -0.70 15.83
N ASP A 441 -26.94 -1.03 16.44
CA ASP A 441 -26.69 -2.37 16.99
C ASP A 441 -27.58 -2.70 18.21
N GLN A 442 -28.18 -1.69 18.86
CA GLN A 442 -29.15 -1.89 19.96
C GLN A 442 -30.57 -2.20 19.49
N HIS A 443 -30.87 -2.00 18.20
CA HIS A 443 -32.19 -2.32 17.66
C HIS A 443 -32.43 -3.85 17.73
N PRO A 444 -33.68 -4.34 17.92
CA PRO A 444 -33.95 -5.79 17.94
C PRO A 444 -33.49 -6.50 16.66
N SER A 445 -33.73 -5.90 15.50
CA SER A 445 -33.19 -6.35 14.20
C SER A 445 -31.78 -5.81 13.91
N GLY A 446 -31.08 -5.31 14.93
CA GLY A 446 -29.87 -4.46 14.92
C GLY A 446 -29.74 -3.52 13.72
N TYR A 447 -28.52 -3.37 13.18
CA TYR A 447 -28.27 -2.39 12.10
C TYR A 447 -29.10 -2.65 10.83
N GLU A 448 -29.65 -3.84 10.65
CA GLU A 448 -30.48 -4.18 9.48
C GLU A 448 -31.88 -3.58 9.55
N GLY A 449 -32.40 -3.33 10.76
CA GLY A 449 -33.67 -2.62 10.93
C GLY A 449 -33.66 -1.24 10.25
N ALA A 450 -32.48 -0.61 10.14
CA ALA A 450 -32.30 0.58 9.33
C ALA A 450 -31.81 0.27 7.89
N LEU A 451 -30.98 -0.77 7.69
CA LEU A 451 -30.42 -1.09 6.37
C LEU A 451 -31.48 -1.49 5.35
N ASP A 452 -32.44 -2.34 5.73
CA ASP A 452 -33.46 -2.86 4.82
C ASP A 452 -34.35 -1.75 4.22
N PRO A 453 -35.01 -0.89 5.03
CA PRO A 453 -35.79 0.23 4.49
C PRO A 453 -34.92 1.26 3.75
N TRP A 454 -33.67 1.43 4.17
CA TRP A 454 -32.72 2.31 3.50
C TRP A 454 -32.31 1.78 2.12
N MET A 455 -32.09 0.47 1.97
CA MET A 455 -31.83 -0.20 0.69
C MET A 455 -32.99 -0.04 -0.28
N SER A 456 -34.22 -0.30 0.17
CA SER A 456 -35.42 -0.09 -0.66
C SER A 456 -35.50 1.35 -1.19
N SER A 457 -35.18 2.33 -0.33
CA SER A 457 -35.13 3.74 -0.72
C SER A 457 -33.99 4.03 -1.70
N LEU A 458 -32.81 3.45 -1.47
CA LEU A 458 -31.64 3.58 -2.34
C LEU A 458 -31.92 3.06 -3.75
N TRP A 459 -32.46 1.85 -3.89
CA TRP A 459 -32.75 1.25 -5.21
C TRP A 459 -33.74 2.09 -6.00
N LYS A 460 -34.81 2.56 -5.34
CA LYS A 460 -35.80 3.44 -5.96
C LYS A 460 -35.17 4.76 -6.42
N MET A 461 -34.36 5.39 -5.59
CA MET A 461 -33.74 6.68 -5.92
C MET A 461 -32.65 6.57 -7.00
N LEU A 462 -31.86 5.49 -6.98
CA LEU A 462 -30.89 5.19 -8.04
C LEU A 462 -31.59 4.99 -9.39
N TYR A 463 -32.71 4.27 -9.42
CA TYR A 463 -33.53 4.11 -10.62
C TYR A 463 -34.08 5.45 -11.14
N LEU A 464 -34.65 6.27 -10.24
CA LEU A 464 -35.19 7.59 -10.61
C LEU A 464 -34.12 8.54 -11.15
N LYS A 465 -32.90 8.47 -10.62
CA LYS A 465 -31.77 9.27 -11.08
C LYS A 465 -31.21 8.78 -12.41
N ASN A 466 -31.09 7.47 -12.57
CA ASN A 466 -30.61 6.87 -13.80
C ASN A 466 -31.19 5.45 -13.99
N PRO A 467 -32.23 5.31 -14.84
CA PRO A 467 -32.87 4.01 -15.09
C PRO A 467 -31.92 2.93 -15.61
N LYS A 468 -30.76 3.30 -16.17
CA LYS A 468 -29.74 2.37 -16.65
C LYS A 468 -29.10 1.54 -15.53
N PHE A 469 -29.16 1.96 -14.26
CA PHE A 469 -28.72 1.12 -13.13
C PHE A 469 -29.57 -0.15 -13.02
N PHE A 470 -30.87 -0.05 -13.30
CA PHE A 470 -31.81 -1.18 -13.23
C PHE A 470 -32.71 -1.20 -14.47
N PRO A 471 -32.23 -1.72 -15.62
CA PRO A 471 -32.98 -1.69 -16.89
C PRO A 471 -34.34 -2.39 -16.82
N LYS A 472 -34.51 -3.34 -15.89
CA LYS A 472 -35.76 -4.09 -15.67
C LYS A 472 -36.59 -3.55 -14.50
N GLY A 473 -36.23 -2.40 -13.96
CA GLY A 473 -36.84 -1.78 -12.78
C GLY A 473 -36.13 -2.15 -11.47
N PRO A 474 -36.29 -1.34 -10.41
CA PRO A 474 -35.59 -1.51 -9.13
C PRO A 474 -36.09 -2.71 -8.32
N ASP A 475 -37.29 -3.20 -8.62
CA ASP A 475 -37.92 -4.36 -7.96
C ASP A 475 -37.66 -5.68 -8.70
N PHE A 476 -37.07 -5.63 -9.90
CA PHE A 476 -36.71 -6.84 -10.63
C PHE A 476 -35.53 -7.53 -9.97
N VAL A 477 -35.76 -8.73 -9.43
CA VAL A 477 -34.73 -9.57 -8.82
C VAL A 477 -34.58 -10.83 -9.68
N VAL A 478 -33.37 -11.10 -10.14
CA VAL A 478 -33.07 -12.37 -10.82
C VAL A 478 -33.24 -13.53 -9.81
N PRO A 479 -33.94 -14.62 -10.17
CA PRO A 479 -34.20 -15.73 -9.24
C PRO A 479 -32.93 -16.27 -8.57
N GLU A 480 -33.01 -16.50 -7.27
CA GLU A 480 -31.88 -16.79 -6.38
C GLU A 480 -31.04 -18.00 -6.82
N MET A 481 -31.69 -19.03 -7.37
CA MET A 481 -31.02 -20.20 -7.95
C MET A 481 -30.12 -19.84 -9.14
N LYS A 482 -30.50 -18.88 -9.99
CA LYS A 482 -29.71 -18.51 -11.19
C LYS A 482 -28.49 -17.63 -10.90
N LEU A 483 -28.43 -16.97 -9.73
CA LEU A 483 -27.32 -16.10 -9.34
C LEU A 483 -26.29 -16.77 -8.44
N MET A 484 -26.71 -17.75 -7.64
CA MET A 484 -25.82 -18.49 -6.74
C MET A 484 -25.13 -19.69 -7.36
N ASP A 485 -25.40 -19.99 -8.62
CA ASP A 485 -24.78 -21.13 -9.29
C ASP A 485 -23.25 -21.07 -9.33
N GLN A 486 -22.61 -19.90 -9.13
CA GLN A 486 -21.14 -19.81 -9.21
C GLN A 486 -20.49 -18.89 -8.15
N PRO A 487 -19.59 -19.44 -7.30
CA PRO A 487 -18.75 -18.62 -6.42
C PRO A 487 -17.83 -17.71 -7.24
N LYS A 488 -17.42 -16.56 -6.68
CA LYS A 488 -16.47 -15.62 -7.33
C LYS A 488 -15.07 -16.21 -7.46
N ILE A 489 -14.84 -17.40 -6.91
CA ILE A 489 -13.59 -18.15 -6.92
C ILE A 489 -13.72 -19.39 -7.80
N GLN A 490 -12.61 -19.73 -8.46
CA GLN A 490 -12.42 -20.95 -9.21
C GLN A 490 -11.17 -21.67 -8.68
N ILE A 491 -11.28 -22.98 -8.46
CA ILE A 491 -10.17 -23.83 -8.03
C ILE A 491 -9.79 -24.75 -9.18
N THR A 492 -8.50 -24.85 -9.47
CA THR A 492 -7.96 -25.79 -10.46
C THR A 492 -7.15 -26.85 -9.72
N TYR A 493 -7.51 -28.11 -9.94
CA TYR A 493 -6.80 -29.28 -9.41
C TYR A 493 -5.74 -29.75 -10.40
N HIS A 494 -4.58 -30.16 -9.91
CA HIS A 494 -3.42 -30.55 -10.70
C HIS A 494 -2.99 -32.01 -10.40
N ASP A 495 -2.63 -32.76 -11.45
CA ASP A 495 -2.19 -34.17 -11.33
C ASP A 495 -0.76 -34.30 -10.77
N VAL A 496 -0.59 -35.25 -9.85
CA VAL A 496 0.64 -35.45 -9.04
C VAL A 496 1.89 -35.77 -9.89
N GLU A 497 1.74 -36.47 -11.01
CA GLU A 497 2.85 -36.91 -11.87
C GLU A 497 3.60 -35.74 -12.55
N LYS A 498 2.93 -34.62 -12.83
CA LYS A 498 3.54 -33.42 -13.43
C LYS A 498 4.19 -32.48 -12.41
N VAL A 499 3.79 -32.59 -11.14
CA VAL A 499 4.24 -31.69 -10.06
C VAL A 499 5.60 -32.13 -9.54
N HIS A 500 5.86 -33.44 -9.38
CA HIS A 500 7.10 -33.96 -8.77
C HIS A 500 8.41 -33.62 -9.49
N THR A 501 8.40 -33.26 -10.78
CA THR A 501 9.62 -32.86 -11.51
C THR A 501 10.12 -31.45 -11.13
N GLN A 502 9.37 -30.67 -10.35
CA GLN A 502 9.72 -29.29 -9.97
C GLN A 502 10.01 -29.07 -8.47
N PHE A 503 9.75 -30.05 -7.60
CA PHE A 503 9.91 -29.90 -6.15
C PHE A 503 11.12 -30.71 -5.65
N SER A 504 12.24 -30.03 -5.40
CA SER A 504 13.31 -30.59 -4.58
C SER A 504 12.81 -30.68 -3.14
N THR A 505 12.76 -31.90 -2.59
CA THR A 505 12.50 -32.19 -1.18
C THR A 505 13.72 -31.81 -0.33
N THR A 506 13.92 -30.51 -0.14
CA THR A 506 14.79 -29.99 0.91
C THR A 506 13.92 -29.13 1.85
N THR A 507 13.86 -29.53 3.12
CA THR A 507 13.29 -28.78 4.25
C THR A 507 14.13 -27.53 4.54
N ASP A 508 14.21 -26.64 3.55
CA ASP A 508 14.92 -25.36 3.65
C ASP A 508 13.93 -24.23 3.94
N LEU A 509 14.35 -23.24 4.74
CA LEU A 509 13.53 -22.08 5.13
C LEU A 509 12.95 -21.35 3.90
N LYS A 510 13.71 -21.34 2.79
CA LYS A 510 13.28 -20.79 1.50
C LYS A 510 12.06 -21.49 0.90
N SER A 511 11.93 -22.81 1.11
CA SER A 511 10.77 -23.57 0.64
C SER A 511 9.53 -23.14 1.42
N ASN A 512 9.63 -23.06 2.76
CA ASN A 512 8.53 -22.62 3.61
C ASN A 512 8.09 -21.19 3.30
N GLU A 513 9.05 -20.28 3.10
CA GLU A 513 8.82 -18.90 2.70
C GLU A 513 7.98 -18.83 1.41
N MET A 514 8.39 -19.60 0.40
CA MET A 514 7.74 -19.65 -0.90
C MET A 514 6.34 -20.28 -0.84
N GLN A 515 6.13 -21.28 0.02
CA GLN A 515 4.79 -21.85 0.25
C GLN A 515 3.83 -20.83 0.88
N ILE A 516 4.30 -20.06 1.87
CA ILE A 516 3.51 -19.00 2.51
C ILE A 516 3.15 -17.90 1.51
N GLU A 517 4.13 -17.41 0.75
CA GLU A 517 3.93 -16.40 -0.28
C GLU A 517 2.90 -16.87 -1.32
N ARG A 518 3.05 -18.10 -1.84
CA ARG A 518 2.13 -18.68 -2.83
C ARG A 518 0.72 -18.83 -2.28
N ALA A 519 0.56 -19.47 -1.12
CA ALA A 519 -0.75 -19.70 -0.51
C ALA A 519 -1.51 -18.38 -0.33
N ARG A 520 -0.82 -17.38 0.25
CA ARG A 520 -1.41 -16.07 0.52
C ARG A 520 -1.67 -15.27 -0.76
N SER A 521 -0.81 -15.36 -1.77
CA SER A 521 -1.05 -14.69 -3.06
C SER A 521 -2.29 -15.19 -3.80
N MET A 522 -2.70 -16.45 -3.57
CA MET A 522 -3.88 -17.06 -4.20
C MET A 522 -5.13 -16.98 -3.34
N SER A 523 -5.02 -16.53 -2.08
CA SER A 523 -6.19 -16.39 -1.20
C SER A 523 -7.05 -15.21 -1.66
N PRO A 524 -8.39 -15.33 -1.66
CA PRO A 524 -9.26 -14.17 -1.84
C PRO A 524 -9.24 -13.22 -0.64
N GLY A 525 -8.69 -13.68 0.49
CA GLY A 525 -8.53 -12.90 1.70
C GLY A 525 -7.46 -11.83 1.55
N LYS A 526 -7.75 -10.62 2.02
CA LYS A 526 -6.80 -9.53 2.03
C LYS A 526 -5.86 -9.62 3.23
N PHE A 527 -4.56 -9.63 2.97
CA PHE A 527 -3.51 -9.57 3.98
C PHE A 527 -2.96 -8.15 4.07
N SER A 528 -2.47 -7.73 5.24
CA SER A 528 -2.06 -6.34 5.43
C SER A 528 -0.85 -5.96 4.56
N HIS A 529 -0.98 -4.85 3.82
CA HIS A 529 0.06 -4.16 3.05
C HIS A 529 0.70 -4.97 1.91
N ASP A 530 -0.05 -5.87 1.26
CA ASP A 530 0.33 -6.64 0.05
C ASP A 530 1.63 -7.48 0.14
N LYS A 531 2.26 -7.55 1.33
CA LYS A 531 3.39 -8.45 1.59
C LYS A 531 2.86 -9.84 1.94
N ASN A 532 2.81 -10.72 0.94
CA ASN A 532 2.45 -12.13 1.12
C ASN A 532 3.60 -12.98 1.69
N ARG A 533 4.84 -12.52 1.49
CA ARG A 533 6.07 -13.20 1.89
C ARG A 533 6.55 -12.71 3.27
N PRO A 534 6.88 -13.60 4.24
CA PRO A 534 7.45 -13.20 5.52
C PRO A 534 8.81 -12.53 5.36
N ASP A 535 9.16 -11.60 6.26
CA ASP A 535 10.48 -10.95 6.24
C ASP A 535 11.57 -11.93 6.77
N CYS A 536 11.23 -12.76 7.76
CA CYS A 536 12.08 -13.86 8.22
C CYS A 536 11.29 -14.96 8.96
N PHE A 537 12.03 -15.98 9.40
CA PHE A 537 11.59 -16.92 10.41
C PHE A 537 12.31 -16.68 11.73
N LEU A 538 11.55 -16.78 12.81
CA LEU A 538 12.04 -16.76 14.17
C LEU A 538 11.97 -18.14 14.79
N LYS A 539 12.80 -18.35 15.81
CA LYS A 539 12.76 -19.53 16.67
C LYS A 539 12.62 -19.10 18.11
N MET A 540 11.66 -19.68 18.82
CA MET A 540 11.51 -19.42 20.24
C MET A 540 12.67 -20.03 21.03
N ILE A 541 13.33 -19.21 21.83
CA ILE A 541 14.42 -19.64 22.72
C ILE A 541 14.02 -19.57 24.20
N ARG A 542 13.06 -18.71 24.57
CA ARG A 542 12.47 -18.66 25.92
C ARG A 542 10.97 -18.42 25.91
N ASN A 543 10.30 -18.97 26.92
CA ASN A 543 8.87 -18.87 27.17
C ASN A 543 8.65 -18.84 28.69
N ASP A 544 8.76 -17.64 29.26
CA ASP A 544 8.77 -17.45 30.71
C ASP A 544 7.48 -16.77 31.17
N PRO A 545 6.75 -17.31 32.16
CA PRO A 545 5.61 -16.63 32.75
C PRO A 545 6.08 -15.41 33.59
N LEU A 546 5.46 -14.26 33.36
CA LEU A 546 5.68 -13.02 34.13
C LEU A 546 4.68 -12.80 35.25
N THR A 547 3.61 -13.60 35.26
CA THR A 547 2.56 -13.56 36.28
C THR A 547 2.60 -14.81 37.13
N ARG A 548 2.27 -14.68 38.42
CA ARG A 548 2.13 -15.82 39.31
C ARG A 548 1.01 -16.75 38.82
N ALA A 549 1.18 -18.05 39.03
CA ALA A 549 0.10 -19.03 38.89
C ALA A 549 -1.15 -18.56 39.66
N ASP A 550 -2.33 -18.77 39.08
CA ASP A 550 -3.64 -18.41 39.66
C ASP A 550 -3.95 -16.92 39.83
N SER A 551 -3.11 -16.00 39.32
CA SER A 551 -3.36 -14.55 39.30
C SER A 551 -4.57 -14.10 38.44
N GLY A 552 -5.22 -15.05 37.75
CA GLY A 552 -6.32 -14.80 36.83
C GLY A 552 -5.90 -14.13 35.52
N LYS A 553 -4.60 -14.02 35.26
CA LYS A 553 -3.97 -13.66 33.99
C LYS A 553 -2.77 -14.57 33.75
N ASP A 554 -2.44 -14.78 32.49
CA ASP A 554 -1.20 -15.43 32.07
C ASP A 554 -0.50 -14.46 31.12
N VAL A 555 0.49 -13.72 31.62
CA VAL A 555 1.32 -12.84 30.79
C VAL A 555 2.68 -13.48 30.69
N ARG A 556 3.21 -13.60 29.47
CA ARG A 556 4.48 -14.26 29.21
C ARG A 556 5.46 -13.34 28.51
N HIS A 557 6.72 -13.61 28.81
CA HIS A 557 7.87 -13.11 28.08
C HIS A 557 8.32 -14.19 27.11
N PHE A 558 8.39 -13.83 25.83
CA PHE A 558 8.98 -14.67 24.80
C PHE A 558 10.26 -14.03 24.30
N GLU A 559 11.29 -14.84 24.12
CA GLU A 559 12.51 -14.45 23.39
C GLU A 559 12.61 -15.31 22.14
N PHE A 560 12.97 -14.68 21.03
CA PHE A 560 13.10 -15.30 19.74
C PHE A 560 14.46 -15.00 19.11
N GLU A 561 15.07 -16.01 18.49
CA GLU A 561 16.28 -15.92 17.69
C GLU A 561 15.92 -15.81 16.19
N VAL A 562 16.58 -14.90 15.46
CA VAL A 562 16.37 -14.71 14.01
C VAL A 562 17.14 -15.77 13.21
N LEU A 563 16.46 -16.52 12.33
CA LEU A 563 17.05 -17.64 11.60
C LEU A 563 17.55 -17.31 10.18
N SER A 564 17.02 -16.27 9.54
CA SER A 564 17.43 -15.83 8.19
C SER A 564 18.19 -14.50 8.26
N SER A 565 18.45 -13.83 7.12
CA SER A 565 19.23 -12.57 7.03
C SER A 565 19.06 -11.63 8.22
N VAL A 566 20.14 -10.94 8.62
CA VAL A 566 20.13 -9.93 9.69
C VAL A 566 18.96 -8.97 9.46
N ILE A 567 17.98 -8.99 10.37
CA ILE A 567 16.92 -7.98 10.39
C ILE A 567 17.24 -7.00 11.51
N GLU A 568 17.36 -5.75 11.10
CA GLU A 568 17.43 -4.60 11.99
C GLU A 568 15.99 -4.16 12.29
N TYR A 569 15.67 -4.02 13.58
CA TYR A 569 14.45 -3.40 14.07
C TYR A 569 14.84 -2.34 15.09
N GLU A 570 13.97 -1.37 15.31
CA GLU A 570 14.20 -0.32 16.31
C GLU A 570 13.23 -0.44 17.48
N VAL A 571 13.58 0.21 18.59
CA VAL A 571 12.67 0.29 19.73
C VAL A 571 11.39 1.00 19.34
N GLY A 572 10.25 0.40 19.69
CA GLY A 572 8.93 0.91 19.32
C GLY A 572 8.31 0.17 18.14
N ASP A 573 9.10 -0.62 17.41
CA ASP A 573 8.63 -1.44 16.30
C ASP A 573 7.66 -2.55 16.72
N VAL A 574 6.95 -3.06 15.72
CA VAL A 574 5.91 -4.05 15.85
C VAL A 574 6.31 -5.30 15.07
N LEU A 575 6.22 -6.44 15.75
CA LEU A 575 6.39 -7.75 15.14
C LEU A 575 5.03 -8.35 14.84
N GLU A 576 4.80 -8.72 13.58
CA GLU A 576 3.66 -9.52 13.18
C GLU A 576 3.99 -10.99 13.14
N VAL A 577 3.17 -11.81 13.78
CA VAL A 577 3.33 -13.26 13.84
C VAL A 577 2.18 -13.91 13.09
N LEU A 578 2.46 -14.77 12.11
CA LEU A 578 1.45 -15.66 11.54
C LEU A 578 1.32 -16.89 12.45
N PRO A 579 0.18 -17.10 13.14
CA PRO A 579 0.05 -18.20 14.06
C PRO A 579 -0.11 -19.55 13.34
N GLY A 580 0.44 -20.60 13.95
CA GLY A 580 0.10 -21.97 13.59
C GLY A 580 -1.31 -22.34 14.07
N GLN A 581 -2.06 -23.03 13.21
CA GLN A 581 -3.35 -23.63 13.57
C GLN A 581 -3.15 -25.02 14.21
N SER A 582 -4.18 -25.52 14.90
CA SER A 582 -4.19 -26.90 15.38
C SER A 582 -4.20 -27.86 14.18
N PRO A 583 -3.18 -28.71 13.98
CA PRO A 583 -3.16 -29.65 12.86
C PRO A 583 -4.37 -30.59 12.88
N VAL A 584 -4.79 -31.01 14.09
CA VAL A 584 -5.97 -31.86 14.29
C VAL A 584 -7.25 -31.16 13.83
N ALA A 585 -7.40 -29.86 14.09
CA ALA A 585 -8.59 -29.12 13.67
C ALA A 585 -8.61 -28.87 12.14
N VAL A 586 -7.45 -28.63 11.54
CA VAL A 586 -7.32 -28.52 10.08
C VAL A 586 -7.67 -29.86 9.42
N ASP A 587 -7.13 -30.96 9.93
CA ASP A 587 -7.43 -32.31 9.42
C ASP A 587 -8.92 -32.64 9.56
N ALA A 588 -9.52 -32.32 10.71
CA ALA A 588 -10.97 -32.46 10.93
C ALA A 588 -11.79 -31.62 9.95
N PHE A 589 -11.38 -30.38 9.65
CA PHE A 589 -12.06 -29.53 8.66
C PHE A 589 -11.97 -30.12 7.25
N ILE A 590 -10.78 -30.55 6.82
CA ILE A 590 -10.56 -31.16 5.50
C ILE A 590 -11.41 -32.43 5.37
N GLN A 591 -11.40 -33.28 6.40
CA GLN A 591 -12.21 -34.50 6.45
C GLN A 591 -13.71 -34.18 6.41
N ARG A 592 -14.18 -33.22 7.23
CA ARG A 592 -15.59 -32.80 7.27
C ARG A 592 -16.06 -32.26 5.93
N CYS A 593 -15.19 -31.63 5.15
CA CYS A 593 -15.51 -31.11 3.83
C CYS A 593 -15.32 -32.14 2.71
N ASN A 594 -14.94 -33.39 3.01
CA ASN A 594 -14.64 -34.45 2.05
C ASN A 594 -13.58 -34.04 1.01
N LEU A 595 -12.52 -33.37 1.46
CA LEU A 595 -11.43 -32.90 0.62
C LEU A 595 -10.23 -33.84 0.71
N ASN A 596 -9.48 -33.99 -0.38
CA ASN A 596 -8.21 -34.71 -0.35
C ASN A 596 -7.09 -33.75 0.08
N PRO A 597 -6.44 -33.97 1.24
CA PRO A 597 -5.38 -33.07 1.73
C PRO A 597 -4.15 -33.02 0.81
N ASN A 598 -3.91 -34.08 0.02
CA ASN A 598 -2.73 -34.24 -0.82
C ASN A 598 -2.93 -33.72 -2.26
N SER A 599 -4.13 -33.24 -2.60
CA SER A 599 -4.38 -32.63 -3.91
C SER A 599 -3.60 -31.32 -4.06
N TYR A 600 -3.04 -31.10 -5.24
CA TYR A 600 -2.41 -29.83 -5.59
C TYR A 600 -3.41 -28.92 -6.27
N ILE A 601 -3.49 -27.67 -5.80
CA ILE A 601 -4.49 -26.70 -6.24
C ILE A 601 -3.85 -25.36 -6.61
N THR A 602 -4.54 -24.63 -7.47
CA THR A 602 -4.39 -23.17 -7.62
C THR A 602 -5.76 -22.51 -7.48
N VAL A 603 -5.81 -21.36 -6.83
CA VAL A 603 -7.04 -20.60 -6.58
C VAL A 603 -6.99 -19.30 -7.37
N HIS A 604 -8.06 -19.00 -8.11
CA HIS A 604 -8.16 -17.82 -8.98
C HIS A 604 -9.54 -17.17 -8.90
N PRO A 605 -9.66 -15.86 -9.16
CA PRO A 605 -10.96 -15.24 -9.39
C PRO A 605 -11.64 -15.85 -10.62
N ARG A 606 -12.97 -15.99 -10.57
CA ARG A 606 -13.79 -16.49 -11.67
C ARG A 606 -13.94 -15.39 -12.73
N GLY A 607 -13.78 -15.75 -14.01
CA GLY A 607 -13.85 -14.82 -15.15
C GLY A 607 -12.50 -14.33 -15.66
N THR A 608 -11.40 -14.61 -14.96
CA THR A 608 -10.01 -14.27 -15.37
C THR A 608 -9.38 -15.29 -16.34
N GLN A 609 -10.19 -16.03 -17.09
CA GLN A 609 -9.71 -16.97 -18.10
C GLN A 609 -9.27 -16.19 -19.34
N ASN A 610 -8.01 -15.74 -19.40
CA ASN A 610 -7.17 -15.74 -20.63
C ASN A 610 -5.80 -15.04 -20.54
N HIS A 611 -5.33 -14.50 -19.40
CA HIS A 611 -4.00 -13.85 -19.35
C HIS A 611 -3.03 -14.25 -18.22
N ILE A 612 -3.39 -15.15 -17.30
CA ILE A 612 -2.45 -15.70 -16.29
C ILE A 612 -2.37 -17.22 -16.40
N VAL A 613 -2.12 -17.73 -17.61
CA VAL A 613 -1.68 -19.12 -17.78
C VAL A 613 -0.16 -19.08 -17.85
N ASN A 614 0.52 -19.15 -16.68
CA ASN A 614 1.90 -19.68 -16.48
C ASN A 614 2.72 -19.11 -15.26
N SER A 615 2.14 -18.58 -14.18
CA SER A 615 2.97 -18.14 -13.02
C SER A 615 2.68 -18.80 -11.67
N ASN A 616 1.49 -19.33 -11.40
CA ASN A 616 1.16 -19.84 -10.07
C ASN A 616 1.45 -21.33 -9.96
N VAL A 617 2.56 -21.66 -9.30
CA VAL A 617 2.93 -23.03 -9.00
C VAL A 617 1.92 -23.60 -7.99
N PRO A 618 1.32 -24.78 -8.25
CA PRO A 618 0.34 -25.39 -7.37
C PRO A 618 0.86 -25.64 -5.95
N ILE A 619 -0.04 -25.60 -4.96
CA ILE A 619 0.23 -25.91 -3.56
C ILE A 619 -0.66 -27.06 -3.08
N GLN A 620 -0.21 -27.82 -2.08
CA GLN A 620 -1.07 -28.82 -1.43
C GLN A 620 -2.28 -28.14 -0.77
N LEU A 621 -3.46 -28.74 -0.94
CA LEU A 621 -4.72 -28.25 -0.40
C LEU A 621 -4.63 -28.06 1.12
N LYS A 622 -4.05 -29.03 1.84
CA LYS A 622 -3.85 -28.91 3.29
C LYS A 622 -3.04 -27.65 3.64
N THR A 623 -1.91 -27.44 2.99
CA THR A 623 -1.05 -26.26 3.22
C THR A 623 -1.78 -24.96 2.89
N PHE A 624 -2.61 -24.92 1.84
CA PHE A 624 -3.44 -23.75 1.55
C PHE A 624 -4.41 -23.43 2.68
N VAL A 625 -5.14 -24.43 3.19
CA VAL A 625 -6.08 -24.27 4.32
C VAL A 625 -5.32 -23.78 5.56
N GLU A 626 -4.20 -24.42 5.91
CA GLU A 626 -3.38 -24.09 7.08
C GLU A 626 -2.90 -22.65 7.09
N LEU A 627 -2.51 -22.10 5.93
CA LEU A 627 -1.86 -20.80 5.82
C LEU A 627 -2.82 -19.64 5.52
N THR A 628 -4.06 -19.93 5.13
CA THR A 628 -4.98 -18.90 4.61
C THR A 628 -6.37 -18.91 5.22
N MET A 629 -6.85 -20.03 5.78
CA MET A 629 -8.23 -20.18 6.26
C MET A 629 -8.26 -20.39 7.78
N ASP A 630 -8.88 -19.48 8.53
CA ASP A 630 -9.07 -19.59 9.97
C ASP A 630 -10.30 -20.46 10.28
N VAL A 631 -10.08 -21.77 10.29
CA VAL A 631 -11.16 -22.77 10.40
C VAL A 631 -11.54 -23.08 11.85
N ALA A 632 -10.64 -22.80 12.79
CA ALA A 632 -10.71 -23.30 14.17
C ALA A 632 -10.70 -22.21 15.25
N SER A 633 -10.61 -20.93 14.90
CA SER A 633 -10.66 -19.84 15.88
C SER A 633 -11.58 -18.68 15.51
N ALA A 634 -11.81 -18.45 14.22
CA ALA A 634 -12.73 -17.44 13.75
C ALA A 634 -14.17 -17.95 13.65
N SER A 635 -15.11 -17.07 13.96
CA SER A 635 -16.54 -17.31 13.74
C SER A 635 -16.95 -16.96 12.32
N PRO A 636 -17.75 -17.81 11.65
CA PRO A 636 -18.25 -17.50 10.33
C PRO A 636 -19.22 -16.32 10.33
N ARG A 637 -19.28 -15.62 9.20
CA ARG A 637 -20.22 -14.52 8.97
C ARG A 637 -21.60 -15.07 8.63
N ARG A 638 -22.64 -14.25 8.81
CA ARG A 638 -24.04 -14.60 8.51
C ARG A 638 -24.22 -15.17 7.10
N TYR A 639 -23.51 -14.59 6.11
CA TYR A 639 -23.62 -15.04 4.72
C TYR A 639 -23.20 -16.50 4.52
N LEU A 640 -22.31 -17.04 5.36
CA LEU A 640 -22.01 -18.48 5.32
C LEU A 640 -23.27 -19.32 5.59
N PHE A 641 -24.09 -18.94 6.56
CA PHE A 641 -25.32 -19.68 6.92
C PHE A 641 -26.35 -19.64 5.78
N GLU A 642 -26.48 -18.49 5.12
CA GLU A 642 -27.31 -18.35 3.91
C GLU A 642 -26.85 -19.36 2.85
N VAL A 643 -25.56 -19.36 2.50
CA VAL A 643 -25.00 -20.27 1.48
C VAL A 643 -25.09 -21.74 1.91
N MET A 644 -24.81 -22.07 3.17
CA MET A 644 -24.93 -23.43 3.71
C MET A 644 -26.34 -24.01 3.51
N SER A 645 -27.39 -23.18 3.59
CA SER A 645 -28.78 -23.62 3.43
C SER A 645 -29.08 -24.24 2.05
N PHE A 646 -28.32 -23.86 1.02
CA PHE A 646 -28.47 -24.41 -0.33
C PHE A 646 -27.80 -25.77 -0.49
N PHE A 647 -26.85 -26.08 0.38
CA PHE A 647 -26.07 -27.32 0.36
C PHE A 647 -26.48 -28.31 1.45
N ALA A 648 -27.49 -27.97 2.26
CA ALA A 648 -28.09 -28.85 3.27
C ALA A 648 -29.01 -29.88 2.61
N SER A 649 -28.72 -31.16 2.81
CA SER A 649 -29.56 -32.27 2.33
C SER A 649 -30.68 -32.65 3.30
N ALA A 650 -30.51 -32.38 4.60
CA ALA A 650 -31.55 -32.61 5.60
C ALA A 650 -32.47 -31.39 5.70
N GLN A 651 -33.78 -31.63 5.60
CA GLN A 651 -34.79 -30.56 5.56
C GLN A 651 -34.76 -29.67 6.82
N HIS A 652 -34.62 -30.26 8.01
CA HIS A 652 -34.59 -29.51 9.27
C HIS A 652 -33.35 -28.61 9.42
N GLU A 653 -32.18 -29.06 8.92
CA GLU A 653 -30.97 -28.24 8.89
C GLU A 653 -31.12 -27.08 7.91
N LYS A 654 -31.66 -27.36 6.71
CA LYS A 654 -31.96 -26.35 5.71
C LYS A 654 -32.87 -25.24 6.25
N GLU A 655 -33.99 -25.62 6.86
CA GLU A 655 -34.93 -24.68 7.46
C GLU A 655 -34.28 -23.86 8.57
N ARG A 656 -33.44 -24.48 9.42
CA ARG A 656 -32.73 -23.78 10.49
C ARG A 656 -31.71 -22.78 9.95
N LEU A 657 -30.98 -23.13 8.90
CA LEU A 657 -30.01 -22.26 8.24
C LEU A 657 -30.70 -21.09 7.52
N GLN A 658 -31.82 -21.33 6.85
CA GLN A 658 -32.65 -20.29 6.24
C GLN A 658 -33.19 -19.33 7.30
N TYR A 659 -33.66 -19.85 8.44
CA TYR A 659 -34.08 -19.04 9.58
C TYR A 659 -32.92 -18.20 10.15
N PHE A 660 -31.74 -18.78 10.37
CA PHE A 660 -30.56 -18.01 10.79
C PHE A 660 -30.15 -16.93 9.80
N ALA A 661 -30.34 -17.17 8.51
CA ALA A 661 -30.10 -16.19 7.47
C ALA A 661 -31.21 -15.13 7.36
N SER A 662 -32.40 -15.34 7.95
CA SER A 662 -33.54 -14.43 7.89
C SER A 662 -33.50 -13.35 8.98
N PRO A 663 -34.21 -12.22 8.81
CA PRO A 663 -34.33 -11.20 9.85
C PRO A 663 -34.84 -11.75 11.20
N GLU A 664 -35.74 -12.73 11.17
CA GLU A 664 -36.36 -13.32 12.36
C GLU A 664 -35.38 -14.18 13.16
N GLY A 665 -34.50 -14.94 12.51
CA GLY A 665 -33.53 -15.80 13.20
C GLY A 665 -32.21 -15.14 13.57
N ARG A 666 -32.11 -13.82 13.42
CA ARG A 666 -30.91 -13.02 13.72
C ARG A 666 -30.46 -13.16 15.18
N ASP A 667 -31.37 -12.97 16.14
CA ASP A 667 -31.03 -13.02 17.56
C ASP A 667 -30.57 -14.42 17.96
N ASP A 668 -31.25 -15.44 17.45
CA ASP A 668 -30.86 -16.83 17.65
C ASP A 668 -29.50 -17.12 17.02
N LEU A 669 -29.20 -16.61 15.82
CA LEU A 669 -27.88 -16.73 15.21
C LEU A 669 -26.81 -15.98 16.03
N TYR A 670 -27.14 -14.82 16.60
CA TYR A 670 -26.22 -14.09 17.48
C TYR A 670 -25.91 -14.90 18.75
N GLN A 671 -26.92 -15.47 19.41
CA GLN A 671 -26.74 -16.33 20.58
C GLN A 671 -25.95 -17.60 20.23
N TYR A 672 -26.32 -18.26 19.12
CA TYR A 672 -25.72 -19.50 18.65
C TYR A 672 -24.26 -19.28 18.21
N ASN A 673 -23.98 -18.32 17.34
CA ASN A 673 -22.68 -18.16 16.71
C ASN A 673 -21.81 -17.08 17.39
N GLN A 674 -22.24 -15.82 17.33
CA GLN A 674 -21.37 -14.68 17.66
C GLN A 674 -21.06 -14.59 19.16
N LYS A 675 -22.06 -14.80 20.01
CA LYS A 675 -21.93 -14.77 21.47
C LYS A 675 -21.13 -15.95 22.01
N GLU A 676 -21.27 -17.12 21.38
CA GLU A 676 -20.53 -18.33 21.74
C GLU A 676 -19.14 -18.42 21.08
N ARG A 677 -18.88 -17.57 20.09
CA ARG A 677 -17.69 -17.62 19.23
C ARG A 677 -17.51 -19.02 18.63
N ARG A 678 -18.59 -19.59 18.08
CA ARG A 678 -18.51 -20.87 17.37
C ARG A 678 -17.55 -20.73 16.19
N THR A 679 -16.71 -21.73 15.98
CA THR A 679 -15.73 -21.74 14.89
C THR A 679 -16.38 -22.20 13.59
N VAL A 680 -15.73 -21.98 12.45
CA VAL A 680 -16.20 -22.52 11.16
C VAL A 680 -16.36 -24.04 11.22
N LEU A 681 -15.35 -24.74 11.76
CA LEU A 681 -15.39 -26.18 11.94
C LEU A 681 -16.59 -26.63 12.79
N GLU A 682 -16.79 -26.02 13.95
CA GLU A 682 -17.91 -26.36 14.85
C GLU A 682 -19.27 -26.13 14.19
N VAL A 683 -19.41 -25.06 13.39
CA VAL A 683 -20.65 -24.80 12.64
C VAL A 683 -20.88 -25.89 11.58
N LEU A 684 -19.85 -26.30 10.84
CA LEU A 684 -20.01 -27.39 9.87
C LEU A 684 -20.31 -28.74 10.56
N GLU A 685 -19.76 -28.99 11.75
CA GLU A 685 -20.06 -30.18 12.57
C GLU A 685 -21.50 -30.16 13.12
N ASP A 686 -22.00 -28.99 13.54
CA ASP A 686 -23.39 -28.82 14.01
C ASP A 686 -24.43 -29.03 12.89
N PHE A 687 -24.04 -28.90 11.61
CA PHE A 687 -24.88 -29.09 10.42
C PHE A 687 -24.32 -30.17 9.48
N PRO A 688 -24.35 -31.47 9.87
CA PRO A 688 -23.67 -32.54 9.14
C PRO A 688 -24.23 -32.81 7.73
N SER A 689 -25.49 -32.44 7.44
CA SER A 689 -26.09 -32.66 6.12
C SER A 689 -25.59 -31.69 5.04
N VAL A 690 -24.86 -30.65 5.44
CA VAL A 690 -24.31 -29.61 4.57
C VAL A 690 -23.03 -30.11 3.89
N GLN A 691 -23.02 -30.10 2.55
CA GLN A 691 -21.84 -30.42 1.74
C GLN A 691 -21.56 -29.31 0.73
N MET A 692 -20.65 -28.39 1.09
CA MET A 692 -20.32 -27.24 0.25
C MET A 692 -19.17 -27.53 -0.73
N PRO A 693 -19.22 -26.98 -1.96
CA PRO A 693 -18.06 -26.90 -2.84
C PRO A 693 -16.92 -26.11 -2.21
N PHE A 694 -15.68 -26.51 -2.50
CA PHE A 694 -14.51 -25.91 -1.86
C PHE A 694 -14.31 -24.44 -2.22
N GLU A 695 -14.71 -24.03 -3.43
CA GLU A 695 -14.68 -22.63 -3.88
C GLU A 695 -15.48 -21.70 -2.96
N TRP A 696 -16.65 -22.17 -2.48
CA TRP A 696 -17.47 -21.41 -1.54
C TRP A 696 -16.82 -21.33 -0.16
N LEU A 697 -16.18 -22.41 0.30
CA LEU A 697 -15.44 -22.40 1.55
C LEU A 697 -14.26 -21.42 1.48
N VAL A 698 -13.47 -21.44 0.40
CA VAL A 698 -12.36 -20.50 0.20
C VAL A 698 -12.83 -19.04 0.16
N GLN A 699 -14.03 -18.77 -0.37
CA GLN A 699 -14.60 -17.43 -0.39
C GLN A 699 -15.14 -16.95 0.96
N LEU A 700 -15.73 -17.85 1.77
CA LEU A 700 -16.56 -17.48 2.93
C LEU A 700 -15.90 -17.74 4.29
N VAL A 701 -14.92 -18.64 4.35
CA VAL A 701 -14.18 -18.88 5.59
C VAL A 701 -13.31 -17.67 5.92
N PRO A 702 -13.33 -17.17 7.17
CA PRO A 702 -12.50 -16.05 7.56
C PRO A 702 -11.02 -16.31 7.27
N THR A 703 -10.33 -15.29 6.76
CA THR A 703 -8.90 -15.38 6.44
C THR A 703 -8.04 -15.50 7.69
N LEU A 704 -7.01 -16.35 7.66
CA LEU A 704 -6.00 -16.45 8.71
C LEU A 704 -5.07 -15.22 8.71
N LYS A 705 -5.27 -14.34 9.69
CA LYS A 705 -4.52 -13.08 9.83
C LYS A 705 -3.27 -13.24 10.70
N THR A 706 -2.27 -12.41 10.42
CA THR A 706 -1.14 -12.18 11.32
C THR A 706 -1.59 -11.44 12.57
N ARG A 707 -0.84 -11.59 13.66
CA ARG A 707 -1.05 -10.85 14.91
C ARG A 707 0.14 -9.96 15.22
N ALA A 708 -0.13 -8.67 15.33
CA ALA A 708 0.84 -7.65 15.70
C ALA A 708 1.07 -7.61 17.22
N PHE A 709 2.35 -7.49 17.63
CA PHE A 709 2.79 -7.28 19.00
C PHE A 709 3.87 -6.19 19.02
N SER A 710 3.85 -5.32 20.04
CA SER A 710 4.97 -4.42 20.30
C SER A 710 6.21 -5.21 20.69
N ILE A 711 7.33 -4.92 20.04
CA ILE A 711 8.62 -5.50 20.41
C ILE A 711 9.01 -4.95 21.77
N SER A 712 9.45 -5.83 22.68
CA SER A 712 9.79 -5.51 24.07
C SER A 712 11.28 -5.56 24.37
N SER A 713 12.12 -5.49 23.34
CA SER A 713 13.58 -5.50 23.41
C SER A 713 14.18 -4.32 22.64
N SER A 714 15.43 -3.99 22.96
CA SER A 714 16.32 -3.19 22.10
C SER A 714 17.18 -4.12 21.23
N HIS A 715 17.32 -3.79 19.94
CA HIS A 715 18.25 -4.49 19.04
C HIS A 715 19.71 -4.31 19.48
N SER A 716 20.07 -3.13 19.98
CA SER A 716 21.40 -2.82 20.53
C SER A 716 21.72 -3.71 21.74
N ALA A 717 20.72 -4.00 22.57
CA ALA A 717 20.87 -4.86 23.75
C ALA A 717 20.89 -6.35 23.42
N HIS A 718 20.08 -6.76 22.44
CA HIS A 718 19.91 -8.16 22.08
C HIS A 718 20.08 -8.35 20.56
N PRO A 719 21.33 -8.31 20.04
CA PRO A 719 21.58 -8.56 18.63
C PRO A 719 21.05 -9.93 18.21
N ASN A 720 20.38 -9.99 17.06
CA ASN A 720 19.73 -11.20 16.52
C ASN A 720 18.59 -11.79 17.37
N GLN A 721 18.10 -11.05 18.37
CA GLN A 721 16.94 -11.48 19.16
C GLN A 721 15.81 -10.45 19.15
N VAL A 722 14.58 -10.96 19.25
CA VAL A 722 13.38 -10.15 19.38
C VAL A 722 12.57 -10.66 20.55
N HIS A 723 12.16 -9.77 21.44
CA HIS A 723 11.38 -10.14 22.62
C HIS A 723 9.95 -9.66 22.49
N LEU A 724 9.01 -10.43 23.03
CA LEU A 724 7.61 -10.05 23.15
C LEU A 724 7.13 -10.16 24.59
N THR A 725 6.18 -9.30 24.97
CA THR A 725 5.40 -9.40 26.20
C THR A 725 3.93 -9.62 25.85
N VAL A 726 3.41 -10.83 26.10
CA VAL A 726 2.10 -11.25 25.57
C VAL A 726 1.18 -11.69 26.69
N ASN A 727 -0.02 -11.11 26.76
CA ASN A 727 -1.11 -11.63 27.58
C ASN A 727 -1.80 -12.78 26.83
N VAL A 728 -1.78 -13.98 27.40
CA VAL A 728 -2.45 -15.17 26.86
C VAL A 728 -3.95 -14.99 27.02
N VAL A 729 -4.63 -14.80 25.89
CA VAL A 729 -6.06 -14.51 25.88
C VAL A 729 -6.84 -15.80 26.09
N SER A 730 -7.61 -15.85 27.17
CA SER A 730 -8.64 -16.86 27.40
C SER A 730 -9.89 -16.20 27.98
N TRP A 731 -11.05 -16.67 27.56
CA TRP A 731 -12.34 -16.21 28.08
C TRP A 731 -13.30 -17.39 28.20
N THR A 732 -14.29 -17.23 29.06
CA THR A 732 -15.39 -18.17 29.18
C THR A 732 -16.59 -17.58 28.46
N THR A 733 -17.20 -18.35 27.56
CA THR A 733 -18.41 -17.94 26.86
C THR A 733 -19.60 -17.93 27.83
N PRO A 734 -20.71 -17.27 27.50
CA PRO A 734 -21.92 -17.31 28.32
C PRO A 734 -22.46 -18.73 28.57
N PHE A 735 -22.12 -19.70 27.70
CA PHE A 735 -22.45 -21.12 27.86
C PHE A 735 -21.36 -21.91 28.61
N LYS A 736 -20.49 -21.23 29.36
CA LYS A 736 -19.43 -21.81 30.20
C LYS A 736 -18.33 -22.57 29.44
N ARG A 737 -18.22 -22.40 28.11
CA ARG A 737 -17.11 -23.00 27.35
C ARG A 737 -15.88 -22.12 27.45
N LYS A 738 -14.71 -22.73 27.62
CA LYS A 738 -13.44 -22.01 27.64
C LYS A 738 -12.95 -21.83 26.21
N ARG A 739 -12.66 -20.59 25.83
CA ARG A 739 -12.09 -20.20 24.54
C ARG A 739 -10.74 -19.53 24.75
N THR A 740 -9.91 -19.54 23.72
CA THR A 740 -8.58 -18.96 23.73
C THR A 740 -8.30 -18.19 22.44
N GLY A 741 -7.42 -17.19 22.52
CA GLY A 741 -6.95 -16.47 21.34
C GLY A 741 -5.91 -17.32 20.61
N LEU A 742 -6.10 -17.53 19.31
CA LEU A 742 -5.27 -18.41 18.48
C LEU A 742 -3.77 -18.13 18.65
N CYS A 743 -3.31 -16.93 18.30
CA CYS A 743 -1.89 -16.62 18.30
C CYS A 743 -1.27 -16.63 19.71
N SER A 744 -1.95 -16.06 20.71
CA SER A 744 -1.42 -16.01 22.07
C SER A 744 -1.34 -17.38 22.74
N ALA A 745 -2.33 -18.25 22.50
CA ALA A 745 -2.34 -19.60 23.02
C ALA A 745 -1.35 -20.50 22.27
N TRP A 746 -1.22 -20.32 20.95
CA TRP A 746 -0.21 -21.01 20.14
C TRP A 746 1.19 -20.69 20.65
N LEU A 747 1.56 -19.41 20.76
CA LEU A 747 2.87 -19.00 21.30
C LEU A 747 3.10 -19.55 22.72
N ALA A 748 2.11 -19.45 23.61
CA ALA A 748 2.24 -19.96 24.98
C ALA A 748 2.46 -21.49 25.03
N GLY A 749 1.93 -22.23 24.05
CA GLY A 749 2.07 -23.68 23.95
C GLY A 749 3.34 -24.15 23.23
N LEU A 750 4.13 -23.25 22.64
CA LEU A 750 5.40 -23.62 21.99
C LEU A 750 6.45 -23.99 23.03
N ASP A 751 7.13 -25.11 22.78
CA ASP A 751 8.31 -25.54 23.52
C ASP A 751 9.58 -25.03 22.81
N PRO A 752 10.42 -24.19 23.47
CA PRO A 752 11.68 -23.72 22.91
C PRO A 752 12.62 -24.84 22.40
N GLN A 753 12.49 -26.07 22.92
CA GLN A 753 13.31 -27.20 22.50
C GLN A 753 12.90 -27.76 21.13
N GLN A 754 11.64 -27.61 20.72
CA GLN A 754 11.10 -28.16 19.47
C GLN A 754 11.52 -27.38 18.22
N ARG A 755 12.11 -26.19 18.39
CA ARG A 755 12.67 -25.36 17.30
C ARG A 755 11.67 -25.07 16.17
N VAL A 756 10.42 -24.75 16.51
CA VAL A 756 9.38 -24.41 15.53
C VAL A 756 9.75 -23.12 14.79
N ASN A 757 9.64 -23.14 13.45
CA ASN A 757 9.85 -21.95 12.62
C ASN A 757 8.62 -21.06 12.65
N ILE A 758 8.79 -19.82 13.10
CA ILE A 758 7.71 -18.84 13.29
C ILE A 758 7.82 -17.78 12.19
N PRO A 759 6.92 -17.74 11.20
CA PRO A 759 6.95 -16.73 10.14
C PRO A 759 6.51 -15.38 10.67
N VAL A 760 7.32 -14.35 10.39
CA VAL A 760 7.09 -12.99 10.90
C VAL A 760 7.29 -11.89 9.87
N TRP A 761 6.71 -10.73 10.16
CA TRP A 761 6.93 -9.48 9.45
C TRP A 761 7.29 -8.38 10.44
N PHE A 762 8.30 -7.58 10.12
CA PHE A 762 8.66 -6.41 10.91
C PHE A 762 7.93 -5.19 10.35
N ARG A 763 7.41 -4.38 11.27
CA ARG A 763 6.68 -3.16 10.96
C ARG A 763 7.21 -2.06 11.85
N LYS A 764 7.39 -0.88 11.27
CA LYS A 764 7.62 0.31 12.08
C LYS A 764 6.41 0.59 12.93
N GLY A 765 6.66 0.81 14.21
CA GLY A 765 5.60 1.13 15.15
C GLY A 765 5.17 2.59 15.08
N SER A 766 4.07 2.90 15.75
CA SER A 766 3.59 4.28 15.90
C SER A 766 4.35 5.07 16.96
N LEU A 767 5.30 4.45 17.65
CA LEU A 767 6.15 5.07 18.67
C LEU A 767 7.53 5.28 18.04
N PRO A 768 7.89 6.50 17.62
CA PRO A 768 9.19 6.75 17.03
C PRO A 768 10.29 6.64 18.08
N VAL A 769 11.48 6.26 17.60
CA VAL A 769 12.70 6.16 18.41
C VAL A 769 13.07 7.53 18.98
N PRO A 770 13.13 7.68 20.31
CA PRO A 770 13.52 8.95 20.92
C PRO A 770 15.05 9.13 20.93
N PRO A 771 15.58 10.29 20.54
CA PRO A 771 16.99 10.63 20.73
C PRO A 771 17.41 10.57 22.22
N PRO A 772 18.67 10.21 22.55
CA PRO A 772 19.16 10.13 23.94
C PRO A 772 19.05 11.45 24.70
N SER A 773 19.11 12.59 24.00
CA SER A 773 19.01 13.94 24.57
C SER A 773 17.57 14.37 24.90
N LEU A 774 16.56 13.60 24.50
CA LEU A 774 15.17 13.95 24.69
C LEU A 774 14.64 13.33 26.00
N PRO A 775 14.05 14.13 26.93
CA PRO A 775 13.43 13.59 28.12
C PRO A 775 12.15 12.84 27.78
N LEU A 776 11.84 11.77 28.51
CA LEU A 776 10.72 10.88 28.20
C LEU A 776 9.74 10.77 29.37
N ILE A 777 8.44 10.80 29.05
CA ILE A 777 7.37 10.42 29.97
C ILE A 777 6.64 9.21 29.40
N LEU A 778 6.82 8.06 30.02
CA LEU A 778 6.27 6.77 29.60
C LEU A 778 5.07 6.42 30.48
N ILE A 779 3.95 6.02 29.89
CA ILE A 779 2.73 5.59 30.61
C ILE A 779 2.26 4.27 30.02
N GLY A 780 2.46 3.17 30.76
CA GLY A 780 2.33 1.81 30.19
C GLY A 780 1.79 0.75 31.14
N PRO A 781 0.51 0.81 31.58
CA PRO A 781 -0.04 -0.21 32.47
C PRO A 781 -0.22 -1.59 31.80
N GLY A 782 0.00 -2.66 32.57
CA GLY A 782 -0.07 -4.04 32.11
C GLY A 782 0.89 -4.31 30.94
N THR A 783 0.44 -5.03 29.92
CA THR A 783 1.25 -5.28 28.70
C THR A 783 1.56 -4.01 27.90
N GLY A 784 1.02 -2.84 28.28
CA GLY A 784 1.45 -1.55 27.76
C GLY A 784 2.91 -1.23 28.05
N CYS A 785 3.54 -1.91 29.01
CA CYS A 785 4.98 -1.75 29.31
C CYS A 785 5.90 -2.37 28.25
N ALA A 786 5.37 -3.19 27.32
CA ALA A 786 6.16 -3.94 26.34
C ALA A 786 7.15 -3.04 25.57
N PRO A 787 6.73 -2.00 24.81
CA PRO A 787 7.68 -1.16 24.09
C PRO A 787 8.63 -0.39 25.02
N PHE A 788 8.17 -0.05 26.22
CA PHE A 788 8.98 0.71 27.18
C PHE A 788 10.11 -0.09 27.80
N ARG A 789 10.01 -1.42 27.82
CA ARG A 789 11.14 -2.28 28.19
C ARG A 789 12.30 -2.08 27.20
N GLY A 790 12.01 -2.09 25.90
CA GLY A 790 13.00 -1.78 24.87
C GLY A 790 13.56 -0.37 24.97
N PHE A 791 12.71 0.64 25.21
CA PHE A 791 13.14 2.04 25.37
C PHE A 791 14.11 2.21 26.55
N VAL A 792 13.82 1.56 27.69
CA VAL A 792 14.66 1.62 28.88
C VAL A 792 15.98 0.86 28.68
N GLU A 793 15.95 -0.32 28.02
CA GLU A 793 17.18 -1.04 27.65
C GLU A 793 18.08 -0.19 26.73
N GLU A 794 17.51 0.43 25.69
CA GLU A 794 18.24 1.30 24.77
C GLU A 794 18.83 2.51 25.48
N ARG A 795 18.03 3.19 26.30
CA ARG A 795 18.48 4.36 27.07
C ARG A 795 19.57 3.99 28.06
N ALA A 796 19.49 2.82 28.68
CA ALA A 796 20.51 2.32 29.60
C ALA A 796 21.85 2.12 28.87
N LEU A 797 21.84 1.53 27.68
CA LEU A 797 23.05 1.37 26.87
C LEU A 797 23.64 2.71 26.42
N GLN A 798 22.80 3.63 25.93
CA GLN A 798 23.22 4.97 25.53
C GLN A 798 23.84 5.74 26.70
N SER A 799 23.37 5.50 27.93
CA SER A 799 23.90 6.16 29.13
C SER A 799 25.33 5.72 29.52
N ILE A 800 25.84 4.64 28.92
CA ILE A 800 27.22 4.17 29.11
C ILE A 800 28.18 5.02 28.28
N SER A 801 27.80 5.40 27.05
CA SER A 801 28.65 6.18 26.14
C SER A 801 28.48 7.69 26.30
N ASP A 802 27.24 8.14 26.54
CA ASP A 802 26.87 9.56 26.46
C ASP A 802 25.95 9.99 27.61
N SER A 803 25.87 11.31 27.82
CA SER A 803 24.85 11.87 28.70
C SER A 803 23.46 11.66 28.10
N THR A 804 22.54 11.16 28.92
CA THR A 804 21.16 10.89 28.52
C THR A 804 20.19 11.75 29.31
N ALA A 805 19.11 12.17 28.65
CA ALA A 805 18.04 12.92 29.30
C ALA A 805 17.16 12.01 30.18
N PRO A 806 16.48 12.58 31.19
CA PRO A 806 15.73 11.80 32.17
C PRO A 806 14.55 11.01 31.59
N VAL A 807 14.25 9.87 32.21
CA VAL A 807 13.09 9.04 31.88
C VAL A 807 12.19 8.88 33.09
N LEU A 808 10.92 9.26 32.93
CA LEU A 808 9.85 9.11 33.91
C LEU A 808 8.89 8.03 33.42
N PHE A 809 8.67 6.96 34.20
CA PHE A 809 7.81 5.85 33.81
C PHE A 809 6.72 5.58 34.85
N PHE A 810 5.46 5.64 34.40
CA PHE A 810 4.28 5.25 35.16
C PHE A 810 3.77 3.89 34.70
N PHE A 811 3.89 2.89 35.58
CA PHE A 811 3.40 1.53 35.38
C PHE A 811 2.19 1.25 36.25
N GLY A 812 1.35 0.28 35.86
CA GLY A 812 0.25 -0.14 36.70
C GLY A 812 -0.19 -1.58 36.45
N CYS A 813 -0.55 -2.27 37.51
CA CYS A 813 -1.05 -3.65 37.48
C CYS A 813 -2.14 -3.87 38.54
N ARG A 814 -2.59 -5.12 38.72
CA ARG A 814 -3.59 -5.44 39.73
C ARG A 814 -2.97 -5.48 41.12
N ASN A 815 -1.91 -6.27 41.27
CA ASN A 815 -1.31 -6.57 42.57
C ASN A 815 0.21 -6.66 42.43
N GLU A 816 0.93 -6.23 43.46
CA GLU A 816 2.39 -6.32 43.51
C GLU A 816 2.89 -7.77 43.36
N ASP A 817 2.30 -8.71 44.11
CA ASP A 817 2.78 -10.09 44.18
C ASP A 817 2.37 -10.99 42.99
N ASN A 818 1.44 -10.53 42.14
CA ASN A 818 0.79 -11.39 41.15
C ASN A 818 1.05 -11.02 39.69
N ASP A 819 0.97 -9.73 39.34
CA ASP A 819 1.06 -9.26 37.95
C ASP A 819 1.94 -8.02 37.75
N PHE A 820 2.96 -7.84 38.62
CA PHE A 820 4.01 -6.85 38.46
C PHE A 820 5.05 -7.29 37.42
N LEU A 821 4.69 -7.10 36.15
CA LEU A 821 5.50 -7.50 34.99
C LEU A 821 6.90 -6.89 35.04
N TYR A 822 7.94 -7.73 34.92
CA TYR A 822 9.35 -7.34 34.93
C TYR A 822 9.80 -6.55 36.18
N ARG A 823 9.23 -6.84 37.36
CA ARG A 823 9.55 -6.20 38.65
C ARG A 823 11.04 -5.92 38.84
N ASP A 824 11.87 -6.96 38.77
CA ASP A 824 13.30 -6.83 39.06
C ASP A 824 14.05 -5.96 38.04
N PHE A 825 13.63 -5.98 36.78
CA PHE A 825 14.18 -5.13 35.72
C PHE A 825 13.90 -3.65 35.99
N TRP A 826 12.66 -3.30 36.34
CA TRP A 826 12.35 -1.89 36.61
C TRP A 826 13.01 -1.39 37.87
N LEU A 827 13.03 -2.22 38.93
CA LEU A 827 13.66 -1.85 40.20
C LEU A 827 15.16 -1.62 40.02
N SER A 828 15.86 -2.47 39.27
CA SER A 828 17.30 -2.28 39.02
C SER A 828 17.60 -0.98 38.25
N HIS A 829 16.75 -0.57 37.31
CA HIS A 829 16.92 0.68 36.58
C HIS A 829 16.48 1.93 37.37
N SER A 830 15.78 1.75 38.49
CA SER A 830 15.33 2.84 39.38
C SER A 830 16.30 3.13 40.54
N GLN A 831 17.24 2.23 40.81
CA GLN A 831 18.30 2.42 41.80
C GLN A 831 19.33 3.47 41.35
N ASN A 832 20.15 3.96 42.28
CA ASN A 832 21.13 5.04 42.04
C ASN A 832 21.97 4.79 40.78
N GLY A 833 22.01 5.78 39.89
CA GLY A 833 22.73 5.68 38.61
C GLY A 833 21.95 5.00 37.47
N GLY A 834 20.79 4.40 37.72
CA GLY A 834 19.92 3.83 36.70
C GLY A 834 19.14 4.89 35.90
N VAL A 835 18.68 4.58 34.69
CA VAL A 835 18.02 5.58 33.81
C VAL A 835 16.62 6.02 34.28
N LEU A 836 16.00 5.26 35.20
CA LEU A 836 14.74 5.61 35.85
C LEU A 836 14.95 6.17 37.26
N SER A 837 16.19 6.46 37.66
CA SER A 837 16.51 6.89 39.01
C SER A 837 16.15 8.35 39.25
N GLU A 838 15.73 8.67 40.48
CA GLU A 838 15.35 10.04 40.82
C GLU A 838 16.56 11.00 40.84
N ASP A 839 17.77 10.50 41.13
CA ASP A 839 19.01 11.29 41.12
C ASP A 839 19.42 11.74 39.71
N LYS A 840 19.03 10.99 38.66
CA LYS A 840 19.18 11.39 37.26
C LYS A 840 18.00 12.22 36.74
N GLY A 841 17.11 12.67 37.63
CA GLY A 841 15.90 13.43 37.28
C GLY A 841 14.76 12.58 36.71
N GLY A 842 14.91 11.25 36.68
CA GLY A 842 13.90 10.30 36.23
C GLY A 842 12.91 9.90 37.33
N GLY A 843 12.27 8.75 37.14
CA GLY A 843 11.46 8.10 38.17
C GLY A 843 10.70 6.88 37.65
N PHE A 844 10.47 5.90 38.52
CA PHE A 844 9.60 4.76 38.25
C PHE A 844 8.49 4.67 39.30
N TYR A 845 7.24 4.86 38.86
CA TYR A 845 6.08 4.96 39.76
C TYR A 845 5.02 3.94 39.38
N VAL A 846 4.61 3.13 40.37
CA VAL A 846 3.72 1.98 40.16
C VAL A 846 2.36 2.20 40.80
N ALA A 847 1.31 1.89 40.05
CA ALA A 847 -0.07 1.89 40.51
C ALA A 847 -0.60 0.45 40.65
N PHE A 848 -0.78 0.00 41.90
CA PHE A 848 -1.47 -1.26 42.21
C PHE A 848 -2.97 -0.99 42.40
N SER A 849 -3.79 -1.59 41.54
CA SER A 849 -5.24 -1.30 41.51
C SER A 849 -6.07 -2.19 42.44
N ARG A 850 -5.48 -3.19 43.11
CA ARG A 850 -6.22 -4.18 43.91
C ARG A 850 -5.53 -4.58 45.23
N ASP A 851 -4.45 -3.93 45.63
CA ASP A 851 -3.79 -4.20 46.93
C ASP A 851 -4.51 -3.51 48.11
N GLN A 852 -5.45 -2.63 47.78
CA GLN A 852 -6.22 -1.79 48.69
C GLN A 852 -7.67 -1.64 48.18
N PRO A 853 -8.63 -1.29 49.05
CA PRO A 853 -10.04 -1.16 48.65
C PRO A 853 -10.27 -0.10 47.57
N GLN A 854 -9.53 1.02 47.66
CA GLN A 854 -9.62 2.14 46.73
C GLN A 854 -8.83 1.84 45.45
N LYS A 855 -9.38 2.08 44.27
CA LYS A 855 -8.67 1.82 43.01
C LYS A 855 -7.61 2.88 42.73
N VAL A 856 -6.34 2.47 42.70
CA VAL A 856 -5.23 3.33 42.26
C VAL A 856 -4.79 2.97 40.85
N TYR A 857 -4.69 3.97 39.98
CA TYR A 857 -4.32 3.85 38.57
C TYR A 857 -3.18 4.81 38.23
N VAL A 858 -2.59 4.66 37.03
CA VAL A 858 -1.45 5.44 36.58
C VAL A 858 -1.71 6.95 36.61
N GLN A 859 -2.93 7.39 36.27
CA GLN A 859 -3.30 8.80 36.33
C GLN A 859 -3.25 9.39 37.76
N HIS A 860 -3.53 8.58 38.79
CA HIS A 860 -3.41 9.02 40.18
C HIS A 860 -1.95 9.20 40.59
N LYS A 861 -1.06 8.31 40.12
CA LYS A 861 0.39 8.45 40.31
C LYS A 861 0.95 9.65 39.55
N MET A 862 0.45 9.94 38.35
CA MET A 862 0.81 11.16 37.63
C MET A 862 0.46 12.42 38.43
N GLN A 863 -0.72 12.47 39.07
CA GLN A 863 -1.13 13.59 39.93
C GLN A 863 -0.24 13.75 41.17
N GLU A 864 0.07 12.63 41.84
CA GLU A 864 1.00 12.59 42.98
C GLU A 864 2.36 13.21 42.62
N HIS A 865 2.84 12.94 41.41
CA HIS A 865 4.12 13.44 40.89
C HIS A 865 3.96 14.61 39.90
N SER A 866 2.86 15.38 40.00
CA SER A 866 2.49 16.49 39.10
C SER A 866 3.63 17.46 38.80
N LYS A 867 4.38 17.90 39.83
CA LYS A 867 5.55 18.79 39.66
C LYS A 867 6.63 18.20 38.76
N ARG A 868 6.95 16.91 38.91
CA ARG A 868 7.96 16.22 38.09
C ARG A 868 7.49 16.08 36.65
N VAL A 869 6.22 15.69 36.47
CA VAL A 869 5.58 15.60 35.16
C VAL A 869 5.64 16.95 34.45
N TRP A 870 5.23 18.02 35.12
CA TRP A 870 5.27 19.37 34.57
C TRP A 870 6.68 19.82 34.21
N ASN A 871 7.66 19.64 35.10
CA ASN A 871 9.05 20.04 34.84
C ASN A 871 9.63 19.35 33.59
N LEU A 872 9.33 18.07 33.36
CA LEU A 872 9.76 17.38 32.15
C LEU A 872 9.00 17.89 30.92
N LEU A 873 7.68 18.05 30.99
CA LEU A 873 6.87 18.59 29.90
C LEU A 873 7.34 19.98 29.47
N SER A 874 7.59 20.89 30.41
CA SER A 874 8.07 22.25 30.13
C SER A 874 9.46 22.27 29.52
N ASN A 875 10.27 21.24 29.77
CA ASN A 875 11.60 21.05 29.17
C ASN A 875 11.56 20.28 27.83
N GLY A 876 10.37 20.15 27.22
CA GLY A 876 10.20 19.55 25.90
C GLY A 876 10.22 18.02 25.91
N ALA A 877 9.84 17.39 27.02
CA ALA A 877 9.73 15.93 27.06
C ALA A 877 8.70 15.40 26.06
N THR A 878 9.02 14.25 25.48
CA THR A 878 8.06 13.50 24.66
C THR A 878 7.30 12.50 25.52
N VAL A 879 5.99 12.48 25.33
CA VAL A 879 5.08 11.60 26.06
C VAL A 879 4.73 10.38 25.20
N TYR A 880 4.88 9.19 25.77
CA TYR A 880 4.49 7.93 25.15
C TYR A 880 3.46 7.22 26.03
N VAL A 881 2.29 6.93 25.48
CA VAL A 881 1.21 6.20 26.17
C VAL A 881 1.00 4.86 25.47
N ALA A 882 1.06 3.75 26.20
CA ALA A 882 0.79 2.43 25.65
C ALA A 882 -0.11 1.58 26.56
N GLY A 883 -1.08 0.84 25.98
CA GLY A 883 -1.94 -0.07 26.74
C GLY A 883 -3.37 -0.19 26.23
N SER A 884 -4.34 -0.38 27.13
CA SER A 884 -5.74 -0.62 26.76
C SER A 884 -6.38 0.62 26.11
N SER A 885 -6.99 0.48 24.93
CA SER A 885 -7.71 1.54 24.20
C SER A 885 -9.09 1.88 24.78
N THR A 886 -9.43 1.37 25.95
CA THR A 886 -10.72 1.64 26.60
C THR A 886 -10.71 2.98 27.32
N LYS A 887 -10.59 2.99 28.65
CA LYS A 887 -10.68 4.20 29.48
C LYS A 887 -9.31 4.84 29.78
N MET A 888 -8.25 4.04 29.71
CA MET A 888 -6.91 4.48 30.13
C MET A 888 -6.41 5.74 29.39
N PRO A 889 -6.50 5.86 28.05
CA PRO A 889 -5.96 7.01 27.35
C PRO A 889 -6.72 8.30 27.71
N SER A 890 -8.05 8.25 27.78
CA SER A 890 -8.85 9.43 28.18
C SER A 890 -8.52 9.89 29.60
N ASP A 891 -8.35 8.96 30.54
CA ASP A 891 -8.03 9.29 31.93
C ASP A 891 -6.61 9.88 32.05
N VAL A 892 -5.65 9.39 31.26
CA VAL A 892 -4.27 9.91 31.20
C VAL A 892 -4.24 11.32 30.61
N PHE A 893 -4.96 11.57 29.50
CA PHE A 893 -5.03 12.89 28.89
C PHE A 893 -5.70 13.92 29.83
N THR A 894 -6.79 13.52 30.49
CA THR A 894 -7.46 14.36 31.50
C THR A 894 -6.50 14.71 32.64
N SER A 895 -5.71 13.73 33.09
CA SER A 895 -4.70 13.96 34.13
C SER A 895 -3.62 14.95 33.70
N PHE A 896 -3.15 14.89 32.44
CA PHE A 896 -2.25 15.91 31.92
C PHE A 896 -2.88 17.31 31.90
N GLU A 897 -4.15 17.44 31.49
CA GLU A 897 -4.86 18.73 31.51
C GLU A 897 -4.92 19.32 32.92
N GLU A 898 -5.24 18.49 33.91
CA GLU A 898 -5.29 18.87 35.32
C GLU A 898 -3.90 19.27 35.85
N ILE A 899 -2.85 18.52 35.52
CA ILE A 899 -1.46 18.85 35.92
C ILE A 899 -1.04 20.20 35.33
N ILE A 900 -1.25 20.41 34.03
CA ILE A 900 -0.85 21.66 33.36
C ILE A 900 -1.66 22.82 33.92
N SER A 901 -2.98 22.65 34.11
CA SER A 901 -3.84 23.67 34.69
C SER A 901 -3.38 24.09 36.09
N LYS A 902 -3.05 23.11 36.93
CA LYS A 902 -2.58 23.31 38.30
C LYS A 902 -1.20 23.97 38.35
N GLU A 903 -0.22 23.42 37.63
CA GLU A 903 1.18 23.86 37.76
C GLU A 903 1.48 25.15 36.96
N CYS A 904 0.64 25.52 35.98
CA CYS A 904 0.71 26.81 35.27
C CYS A 904 -0.28 27.87 35.78
N GLU A 905 -1.18 27.51 36.70
CA GLU A 905 -2.29 28.36 37.14
C GLU A 905 -3.16 28.89 35.98
N VAL A 906 -3.40 28.05 34.97
CA VAL A 906 -4.23 28.38 33.79
C VAL A 906 -5.55 27.62 33.80
N PRO A 907 -6.64 28.15 33.19
CA PRO A 907 -7.87 27.39 33.02
C PRO A 907 -7.65 26.09 32.23
N GLN A 908 -8.44 25.05 32.54
CA GLN A 908 -8.32 23.74 31.90
C GLN A 908 -8.44 23.80 30.36
N GLU A 909 -9.23 24.72 29.81
CA GLU A 909 -9.34 24.94 28.36
C GLU A 909 -8.03 25.42 27.71
N ALA A 910 -7.22 26.20 28.44
CA ALA A 910 -5.89 26.61 27.98
C ALA A 910 -4.92 25.43 28.01
N ALA A 911 -4.96 24.60 29.07
CA ALA A 911 -4.18 23.37 29.18
C ALA A 911 -4.50 22.38 28.04
N MET A 912 -5.78 22.18 27.74
CA MET A 912 -6.23 21.34 26.62
C MET A 912 -5.70 21.84 25.27
N ARG A 913 -5.72 23.16 25.03
CA ARG A 913 -5.15 23.74 23.80
C ARG A 913 -3.65 23.53 23.69
N TRP A 914 -2.94 23.60 24.82
CA TRP A 914 -1.51 23.35 24.86
C TRP A 914 -1.17 21.89 24.56
N LEU A 915 -1.87 20.93 25.17
CA LEU A 915 -1.70 19.50 24.85
C LEU A 915 -1.99 19.17 23.39
N ARG A 916 -3.04 19.75 22.81
CA ARG A 916 -3.30 19.61 21.36
C ARG A 916 -2.20 20.20 20.49
N THR A 917 -1.46 21.18 21.00
CA THR A 917 -0.30 21.76 20.29
C THR A 917 0.88 20.81 20.36
N LEU A 918 1.12 20.15 21.51
CA LEU A 918 2.13 19.08 21.62
C LEU A 918 1.81 17.90 20.71
N GLU A 919 0.55 17.46 20.66
CA GLU A 919 0.12 16.38 19.77
C GLU A 919 0.39 16.72 18.30
N LYS A 920 0.08 17.96 17.88
CA LYS A 920 0.37 18.44 16.52
C LYS A 920 1.86 18.58 16.23
N ALA A 921 2.67 18.88 17.24
CA ALA A 921 4.12 19.00 17.12
C ALA A 921 4.85 17.66 17.14
N GLY A 922 4.14 16.53 17.36
CA GLY A 922 4.76 15.21 17.48
C GLY A 922 5.49 15.01 18.82
N ALA A 923 5.04 15.64 19.90
CA ALA A 923 5.59 15.45 21.25
C ALA A 923 4.73 14.52 22.14
N LEU A 924 3.63 13.98 21.60
CA LEU A 924 2.72 13.08 22.30
C LEU A 924 2.30 11.93 21.37
N TYR A 925 2.69 10.71 21.72
CA TYR A 925 2.44 9.49 20.97
C TYR A 925 1.60 8.50 21.78
N CYS A 926 0.63 7.86 21.12
CA CYS A 926 -0.28 6.91 21.77
C CYS A 926 -0.37 5.60 20.98
N LEU A 927 -0.03 4.48 21.62
CA LEU A 927 -0.14 3.12 21.09
C LEU A 927 -1.12 2.32 21.94
N VAL A 928 -2.37 2.26 21.50
CA VAL A 928 -3.44 1.62 22.28
C VAL A 928 -4.02 0.41 21.58
N PHE A 929 -4.20 -0.68 22.34
CA PHE A 929 -4.72 -1.95 21.86
C PHE A 929 -6.09 -2.23 22.49
N LYS A 930 -7.06 -2.70 21.72
CA LYS A 930 -8.36 -3.15 22.24
C LYS A 930 -8.28 -4.66 22.54
N ASN A 931 -8.82 -5.12 23.67
CA ASN A 931 -8.88 -6.55 24.04
C ASN A 931 -9.91 -7.36 23.23
N SER A 932 -10.17 -6.93 21.99
CA SER A 932 -11.00 -7.60 21.01
C SER A 932 -10.29 -7.49 19.67
N PHE A 933 -10.06 -8.64 19.04
CA PHE A 933 -9.68 -8.90 17.64
C PHE A 933 -9.57 -7.68 16.70
N MET A 934 -8.45 -7.62 15.95
CA MET A 934 -8.05 -6.69 14.87
C MET A 934 -7.16 -5.47 15.26
N GLY A 935 -5.92 -5.47 14.73
CA GLY A 935 -5.01 -4.31 14.58
C GLY A 935 -5.21 -3.62 13.21
N LYS A 936 -4.54 -2.53 12.81
CA LYS A 936 -3.23 -1.91 13.15
C LYS A 936 -3.23 -0.39 12.88
N LEU A 937 -2.15 0.28 13.29
CA LEU A 937 -1.70 1.64 12.93
C LEU A 937 -0.46 1.61 12.01
N ASP A 938 -0.24 2.73 11.29
CA ASP A 938 0.44 2.93 10.01
C ASP A 938 1.97 3.11 9.99
N PHE A 939 2.54 2.68 8.86
CA PHE A 939 3.92 2.84 8.37
C PHE A 939 3.93 3.92 7.27
N LEU A 940 4.21 5.19 7.61
CA LEU A 940 4.38 6.28 6.62
C LEU A 940 5.52 7.26 6.95
N SER A 941 6.18 7.16 8.11
CA SER A 941 7.25 8.09 8.52
C SER A 941 8.63 7.78 7.93
N GLU A 942 8.90 6.53 7.55
CA GLU A 942 10.25 6.15 7.12
C GLU A 942 10.53 6.37 5.64
N LEU A 943 9.49 6.27 4.80
CA LEU A 943 9.61 6.67 3.40
C LEU A 943 9.77 8.20 3.27
N GLU A 944 9.24 8.96 4.23
CA GLU A 944 9.47 10.40 4.32
C GLU A 944 10.92 10.72 4.67
N SER A 945 11.59 9.97 5.55
CA SER A 945 12.98 10.27 5.96
C SER A 945 13.99 10.08 4.83
N TRP A 946 13.82 9.06 3.97
CA TRP A 946 14.67 8.89 2.78
C TRP A 946 14.43 9.96 1.71
N CYS A 947 13.16 10.30 1.47
CA CYS A 947 12.72 11.34 0.53
C CYS A 947 13.09 12.77 0.98
N PHE A 948 13.08 13.03 2.30
CA PHE A 948 13.41 14.31 2.91
C PHE A 948 14.92 14.59 2.90
N ASN A 949 15.74 13.56 3.13
CA ASN A 949 17.20 13.69 3.04
C ASN A 949 17.73 13.86 1.60
N HIS A 950 16.90 13.64 0.57
CA HIS A 950 17.28 13.75 -0.85
C HIS A 950 16.36 14.63 -1.70
N GLY A 951 15.42 15.37 -1.10
CA GLY A 951 14.59 16.37 -1.80
C GLY A 951 13.65 15.84 -2.88
N LEU A 952 13.19 14.58 -2.80
CA LEU A 952 12.34 13.96 -3.83
C LEU A 952 11.06 13.38 -3.20
N ARG A 953 9.90 13.95 -3.51
CA ARG A 953 8.60 13.26 -3.42
C ARG A 953 8.19 12.84 -4.83
N THR A 954 8.06 11.52 -5.06
CA THR A 954 7.70 10.96 -6.38
C THR A 954 6.38 10.21 -6.28
N VAL A 955 5.45 10.50 -7.21
CA VAL A 955 4.21 9.75 -7.41
C VAL A 955 4.44 8.76 -8.56
N PHE A 956 4.13 7.48 -8.34
CA PHE A 956 4.19 6.43 -9.37
C PHE A 956 2.78 6.16 -9.90
N LEU A 957 2.57 6.26 -11.21
CA LEU A 957 1.33 5.87 -11.89
C LEU A 957 1.65 4.82 -12.96
N ILE A 958 1.08 3.62 -12.85
CA ILE A 958 1.18 2.56 -13.87
C ILE A 958 -0.13 2.55 -14.66
N ILE A 959 -0.07 2.75 -15.97
CA ILE A 959 -1.22 2.73 -16.88
C ILE A 959 -1.06 1.53 -17.82
N GLU A 960 -1.86 0.48 -17.61
CA GLU A 960 -1.90 -0.69 -18.50
C GLU A 960 -2.70 -0.38 -19.76
N SER A 961 -2.15 -0.65 -20.95
CA SER A 961 -2.87 -0.61 -22.22
C SER A 961 -3.04 -2.02 -22.78
N PHE A 962 -4.26 -2.39 -23.14
CA PHE A 962 -4.56 -3.66 -23.81
C PHE A 962 -4.36 -3.51 -25.32
N SER A 963 -3.34 -4.17 -25.90
CA SER A 963 -3.15 -4.24 -27.35
C SER A 963 -3.94 -5.41 -27.96
N SER A 964 -4.81 -5.11 -28.92
CA SER A 964 -5.62 -6.06 -29.69
C SER A 964 -4.84 -6.75 -30.81
N GLU A 965 -4.86 -8.09 -30.86
CA GLU A 965 -4.78 -8.86 -32.11
C GLU A 965 -5.82 -9.99 -32.06
N PRO A 966 -6.74 -10.09 -33.04
CA PRO A 966 -7.68 -11.20 -33.16
C PRO A 966 -7.08 -12.31 -34.04
N LYS A 967 -7.23 -13.58 -33.64
CA LYS A 967 -7.08 -14.71 -34.56
C LYS A 967 -8.46 -15.28 -34.89
N LEU A 968 -8.78 -15.21 -36.18
CA LEU A 968 -9.88 -15.90 -36.84
C LEU A 968 -9.71 -17.42 -36.74
N GLU A 969 -10.83 -18.13 -36.52
CA GLU A 969 -11.20 -19.28 -37.34
C GLU A 969 -12.73 -19.28 -37.52
N ALA A 970 -13.16 -19.56 -38.76
CA ALA A 970 -14.51 -19.46 -39.30
C ALA A 970 -15.46 -20.49 -38.67
N ASP A 971 -16.79 -20.30 -38.63
CA ASP A 971 -17.64 -20.61 -39.78
C ASP A 971 -19.09 -20.07 -39.67
N VAL A 972 -19.56 -19.54 -40.81
CA VAL A 972 -20.88 -19.81 -41.45
C VAL A 972 -22.16 -19.06 -40.97
N LEU A 973 -22.52 -18.08 -41.83
CA LEU A 973 -23.85 -17.71 -42.37
C LEU A 973 -24.65 -16.49 -41.85
N SER A 974 -24.74 -15.54 -42.80
CA SER A 974 -25.88 -14.69 -43.20
C SER A 974 -26.07 -13.29 -42.59
N SER A 975 -25.49 -12.32 -43.32
CA SER A 975 -25.93 -10.92 -43.53
C SER A 975 -27.24 -10.86 -44.36
N PRO A 976 -27.84 -9.72 -44.81
CA PRO A 976 -27.47 -8.28 -44.67
C PRO A 976 -28.64 -7.25 -44.52
N ALA A 977 -28.31 -5.98 -44.20
CA ALA A 977 -28.83 -4.72 -44.82
C ALA A 977 -28.37 -3.50 -43.94
N LEU A 978 -27.45 -2.57 -44.27
CA LEU A 978 -27.15 -1.65 -45.40
C LEU A 978 -27.94 -0.30 -45.39
N PHE A 979 -27.19 0.79 -45.63
CA PHE A 979 -27.51 2.23 -45.89
C PHE A 979 -27.57 3.22 -44.69
N LEU A 980 -27.18 4.50 -44.79
CA LEU A 980 -26.09 5.29 -45.45
C LEU A 980 -26.31 6.78 -45.06
N LEU A 981 -25.19 7.53 -44.92
CA LEU A 981 -24.96 8.95 -45.27
C LEU A 981 -25.44 10.17 -44.42
N ARG A 982 -24.41 11.03 -44.22
CA ARG A 982 -24.32 12.52 -44.31
C ARG A 982 -24.89 13.35 -43.15
N SER A 983 -24.05 14.04 -42.37
CA SER A 983 -23.29 15.28 -42.63
C SER A 983 -24.16 16.53 -42.83
N ASN A 984 -24.17 17.47 -41.87
CA ASN A 984 -23.45 18.75 -41.94
C ASN A 984 -23.94 19.78 -40.92
N SER A 985 -22.96 20.35 -40.21
CA SER A 985 -22.72 21.77 -39.94
C SER A 985 -23.74 22.66 -39.20
N LEU A 986 -23.20 23.27 -38.15
CA LEU A 986 -23.34 24.68 -37.72
C LEU A 986 -24.66 25.11 -37.07
N ARG A 987 -24.65 25.13 -35.74
CA ARG A 987 -24.53 26.38 -34.95
C ARG A 987 -23.91 26.09 -33.59
#